data_AF-A0A812B8M0-F1
#
_entry.id   AF-A0A812B8M0-F1
#
_cell.length_a   1.000
_cell.length_b   1.000
_cell.length_c   1.000
_cell.angle_alpha   90.00
_cell.angle_beta   90.00
_cell.angle_gamma   90.00
#
_symmetry.space_group_name_H-M   'P 1'
#
loop_
_entity.id
_entity.type
_entity.pdbx_description
1 polymer ?
#
loop_
_entity_poly.entity_id
_entity_poly.type
_entity_poly.pdbx_seq_one_letter_code
_entity_poly.pdbx_strand_id
1 'polypeptide(L)'
;MTGMSNSLDSSVIHYNYISDSNISCSIGFSKYNSEWPLVGQIVMGEKGKVVEAIKRDCHEFLLMDLRYEHLKSPSPAVDYLPLVIDLYDPSSKDEISESFFLPIFVQNAFPNSPPRASFKSMYIMDVDQFILTTLIPGVISAEDYETPASQLVFNISKPPGNGNGYLVKLDDHTQPITSFIQDDLDSLRIGYQPPNTSYAERKVYEVEFTVYDSHFSASMPIKLHIAVRPSVTTAPRISYNKGLVLLEGERRPILPNNLQIVDQDNVNDVKIYVKGGLNYGQLKVNGSLLIYFTVRDLANGNVVYEHDDSDSTRDNIELRITDQTDTVRASFPITIIPKDDTPPYVVNNLGLELNEGAVHRIGKSLLLAHDSDTLDSRIIYSIVKTTRAGEIIFRQKPTDKGRHVKKFTQLNLMQGQIYYRHIRSGRFRDSFDFVLKDQEIPPNVSPKETFQIIINSINDNPPILSPTATQFMQIQETNIGYISKAQLDYFDKDSKESQLVYTITTPPHFVYNSKRADAGRVITTHNITMLRKDLSLPMTKSFTQKDINQLKVAYVPPANDIGTEPCLVRFIYMIEDFSGNRISGQQFDIEVQPVDNQSPEFITNKLLVEEGGTIGITTSQISAMDIDTLPSELSFVCGQLPQYGMLQKNGINLKKEDHFKLADLKEKAIR
;
A
#
# COMPACT_ATOMS: atom_id res chain seq x y z
N MET A 1 50.40 -4.50 -38.79
CA MET A 1 50.90 -3.36 -37.99
C MET A 1 49.72 -2.43 -37.78
N THR A 2 49.48 -1.96 -36.57
CA THR A 2 48.47 -0.93 -36.29
C THR A 2 48.92 0.37 -36.96
N GLY A 3 48.22 0.78 -38.00
CA GLY A 3 48.53 1.98 -38.79
C GLY A 3 47.69 3.16 -38.32
N MET A 4 48.30 4.34 -38.27
CA MET A 4 47.62 5.62 -37.98
C MET A 4 47.43 6.41 -39.26
N SER A 5 46.26 7.01 -39.44
CA SER A 5 45.97 7.88 -40.58
C SER A 5 46.60 9.28 -40.45
N ASN A 6 46.54 10.06 -41.53
CA ASN A 6 46.62 11.52 -41.46
C ASN A 6 45.47 12.09 -40.61
N SER A 7 45.61 13.36 -40.23
CA SER A 7 44.58 14.08 -39.47
C SER A 7 43.31 14.29 -40.31
N LEU A 8 42.15 14.20 -39.67
CA LEU A 8 40.83 14.58 -40.19
C LEU A 8 40.69 16.11 -40.11
N ASP A 9 41.48 16.81 -40.92
CA ASP A 9 41.52 18.26 -41.00
C ASP A 9 40.90 18.79 -42.30
N SER A 10 41.13 20.07 -42.59
CA SER A 10 40.64 20.75 -43.79
C SER A 10 41.20 20.21 -45.10
N SER A 11 42.16 19.28 -45.10
CA SER A 11 42.61 18.56 -46.30
C SER A 11 41.75 17.34 -46.63
N VAL A 12 40.96 16.86 -45.66
CA VAL A 12 40.10 15.67 -45.78
C VAL A 12 38.63 16.06 -45.86
N ILE A 13 38.20 17.04 -45.05
CA ILE A 13 36.81 17.48 -44.96
C ILE A 13 36.71 18.95 -45.37
N HIS A 14 35.87 19.23 -46.36
CA HIS A 14 35.57 20.57 -46.82
C HIS A 14 34.10 20.90 -46.61
N TYR A 15 33.82 21.99 -45.92
CA TYR A 15 32.45 22.51 -45.78
C TYR A 15 32.20 23.55 -46.87
N ASN A 16 31.12 23.38 -47.63
CA ASN A 16 30.70 24.33 -48.66
C ASN A 16 29.31 24.88 -48.32
N TYR A 17 29.26 25.86 -47.41
CA TYR A 17 28.06 26.62 -47.12
C TYR A 17 28.36 28.11 -47.17
N ILE A 18 27.39 28.90 -47.67
CA ILE A 18 27.52 30.35 -47.80
C ILE A 18 27.46 30.95 -46.39
N SER A 19 28.57 31.50 -45.91
CA SER A 19 28.72 32.04 -44.55
C SER A 19 28.06 33.42 -44.32
N ASP A 20 27.04 33.77 -45.11
CA ASP A 20 26.31 35.05 -44.98
C ASP A 20 24.99 34.81 -44.25
N SER A 21 25.06 34.42 -42.96
CA SER A 21 23.98 34.53 -41.95
C SER A 21 24.43 33.88 -40.64
N ASN A 22 23.70 34.15 -39.56
CA ASN A 22 23.91 33.68 -38.18
C ASN A 22 23.74 32.15 -37.99
N ILE A 23 24.15 31.33 -38.97
CA ILE A 23 23.98 29.88 -38.99
C ILE A 23 25.08 29.23 -38.14
N SER A 24 24.71 28.35 -37.21
CA SER A 24 25.66 27.52 -36.46
C SER A 24 25.79 26.14 -37.09
N CYS A 25 27.02 25.63 -37.19
CA CYS A 25 27.35 24.32 -37.77
C CYS A 25 27.96 23.44 -36.69
N SER A 26 27.44 22.22 -36.51
CA SER A 26 28.06 21.22 -35.66
C SER A 26 28.24 19.90 -36.39
N ILE A 27 29.38 19.24 -36.19
CA ILE A 27 29.69 17.93 -36.76
C ILE A 27 30.02 16.96 -35.64
N GLY A 28 29.64 15.70 -35.82
CA GLY A 28 29.95 14.67 -34.85
C GLY A 28 29.86 13.25 -35.38
N PHE A 29 30.45 12.33 -34.61
CA PHE A 29 30.22 10.90 -34.74
C PHE A 29 29.98 10.30 -33.35
N SER A 30 29.34 9.14 -33.31
CA SER A 30 29.13 8.38 -32.08
C SER A 30 29.16 6.88 -32.37
N LYS A 31 30.09 6.17 -31.73
CA LYS A 31 30.19 4.70 -31.78
C LYS A 31 28.99 4.01 -31.14
N TYR A 32 28.20 4.72 -30.33
CA TYR A 32 26.97 4.18 -29.74
C TYR A 32 25.81 4.12 -30.74
N ASN A 33 25.90 4.87 -31.84
CA ASN A 33 24.85 4.96 -32.86
C ASN A 33 25.21 4.19 -34.14
N SER A 34 26.44 3.65 -34.24
CA SER A 34 26.94 2.98 -35.43
C SER A 34 28.03 1.98 -35.08
N GLU A 35 28.05 0.83 -35.77
CA GLU A 35 29.11 -0.16 -35.66
C GLU A 35 30.41 0.25 -36.39
N TRP A 36 30.34 1.24 -37.27
CA TRP A 36 31.51 1.80 -37.96
C TRP A 36 32.28 2.81 -37.10
N PRO A 37 33.63 2.86 -37.18
CA PRO A 37 34.48 2.03 -38.04
C PRO A 37 34.59 0.57 -37.59
N LEU A 38 34.56 -0.38 -38.54
CA LEU A 38 34.45 -1.82 -38.25
C LEU A 38 35.78 -2.46 -37.85
N VAL A 39 36.90 -1.93 -38.34
CA VAL A 39 38.24 -2.54 -38.19
C VAL A 39 39.25 -1.60 -37.52
N GLY A 40 38.80 -0.45 -37.02
CA GLY A 40 39.61 0.51 -36.28
C GLY A 40 38.81 1.40 -35.34
N GLN A 41 39.42 2.49 -34.91
CA GLN A 41 38.82 3.46 -33.99
C GLN A 41 39.33 4.87 -34.26
N ILE A 42 38.61 5.88 -33.74
CA ILE A 42 39.06 7.27 -33.81
C ILE A 42 39.81 7.62 -32.53
N VAL A 43 40.96 8.27 -32.71
CA VAL A 43 41.82 8.75 -31.63
C VAL A 43 42.16 10.22 -31.84
N MET A 44 42.48 10.91 -30.74
CA MET A 44 42.87 12.31 -30.73
C MET A 44 44.37 12.44 -30.45
N GLY A 45 45.08 13.13 -31.34
CA GLY A 45 46.51 13.38 -31.23
C GLY A 45 47.39 12.17 -31.51
N GLU A 46 48.70 12.40 -31.69
CA GLU A 46 49.69 11.34 -31.97
C GLU A 46 49.84 10.29 -30.85
N LYS A 47 49.43 10.62 -29.61
CA LYS A 47 49.48 9.71 -28.45
C LYS A 47 48.28 8.76 -28.35
N GLY A 48 47.29 8.87 -29.25
CA GLY A 48 46.26 7.83 -29.44
C GLY A 48 45.13 7.82 -28.40
N LYS A 49 44.65 8.98 -27.92
CA LYS A 49 43.51 8.98 -26.98
C LYS A 49 42.21 8.64 -27.70
N VAL A 50 41.62 7.47 -27.41
CA VAL A 50 40.36 7.02 -28.01
C VAL A 50 39.24 8.04 -27.82
N VAL A 51 38.52 8.31 -28.91
CA VAL A 51 37.33 9.14 -28.97
C VAL A 51 36.16 8.26 -29.39
N GLU A 52 35.25 7.98 -28.47
CA GLU A 52 34.09 7.12 -28.75
C GLU A 52 32.91 7.90 -29.33
N ALA A 53 32.75 9.16 -28.92
CA ALA A 53 31.75 10.06 -29.44
C ALA A 53 32.21 11.51 -29.32
N ILE A 54 31.84 12.33 -30.29
CA ILE A 54 32.14 13.75 -30.31
C ILE A 54 31.07 14.50 -31.11
N LYS A 55 30.70 15.69 -30.65
CA LYS A 55 29.90 16.67 -31.39
C LYS A 55 30.48 18.05 -31.10
N ARG A 56 30.95 18.76 -32.12
CA ARG A 56 31.66 20.05 -31.99
C ARG A 56 31.30 20.99 -33.12
N ASP A 57 31.63 22.26 -32.95
CA ASP A 57 31.57 23.20 -34.05
C ASP A 57 32.40 22.69 -35.23
N CYS A 58 31.93 22.91 -36.45
CA CYS A 58 32.54 22.38 -37.66
C CYS A 58 34.00 22.86 -37.84
N HIS A 59 34.32 24.10 -37.47
CA HIS A 59 35.68 24.61 -37.53
C HIS A 59 36.55 24.03 -36.41
N GLU A 60 36.02 23.98 -35.19
CA GLU A 60 36.72 23.37 -34.05
C GLU A 60 37.10 21.91 -34.34
N PHE A 61 36.18 21.13 -34.92
CA PHE A 61 36.39 19.71 -35.24
C PHE A 61 37.64 19.48 -36.11
N LEU A 62 37.88 20.35 -37.11
CA LEU A 62 39.04 20.25 -37.99
C LEU A 62 40.38 20.56 -37.29
N LEU A 63 40.34 21.22 -36.12
CA LEU A 63 41.53 21.58 -35.34
C LEU A 63 41.88 20.53 -34.27
N MET A 64 41.07 19.48 -34.11
CA MET A 64 41.20 18.53 -32.99
C MET A 64 42.25 17.42 -33.21
N ASP A 65 42.92 17.39 -34.35
CA ASP A 65 43.88 16.34 -34.74
C ASP A 65 43.31 14.92 -34.56
N LEU A 66 42.05 14.72 -34.99
CA LEU A 66 41.40 13.42 -34.97
C LEU A 66 42.00 12.53 -36.06
N ARG A 67 42.29 11.28 -35.72
CA ARG A 67 42.93 10.31 -36.60
C ARG A 67 42.25 8.96 -36.46
N TYR A 68 42.30 8.17 -37.52
CA TYR A 68 41.90 6.77 -37.48
C TYR A 68 43.09 5.90 -37.09
N GLU A 69 42.89 5.04 -36.11
CA GLU A 69 43.81 3.99 -35.69
C GLU A 69 43.26 2.64 -36.15
N HIS A 70 44.01 1.95 -37.00
CA HIS A 70 43.65 0.62 -37.48
C HIS A 70 44.03 -0.46 -36.47
N LEU A 71 43.09 -1.33 -36.10
CA LEU A 71 43.26 -2.28 -34.99
C LEU A 71 43.36 -3.73 -35.43
N LYS A 72 42.77 -4.11 -36.58
CA LYS A 72 42.56 -5.51 -36.95
C LYS A 72 43.12 -5.84 -38.33
N SER A 73 44.14 -6.70 -38.39
CA SER A 73 44.65 -7.26 -39.66
C SER A 73 44.54 -8.79 -39.68
N PRO A 74 44.18 -9.43 -40.81
CA PRO A 74 43.83 -8.84 -42.10
C PRO A 74 42.44 -8.16 -42.09
N SER A 75 42.27 -7.13 -42.93
CA SER A 75 41.00 -6.41 -43.13
C SER A 75 40.80 -6.02 -44.60
N PRO A 76 39.58 -5.58 -44.97
CA PRO A 76 39.34 -4.86 -46.22
C PRO A 76 40.16 -3.56 -46.30
N ALA A 77 40.40 -3.10 -47.53
CA ALA A 77 41.19 -1.91 -47.85
C ALA A 77 40.44 -0.58 -47.63
N VAL A 78 39.15 -0.65 -47.26
CA VAL A 78 38.34 0.50 -46.90
C VAL A 78 37.61 0.22 -45.59
N ASP A 79 37.55 1.22 -44.73
CA ASP A 79 36.66 1.31 -43.57
C ASP A 79 35.87 2.62 -43.68
N TYR A 80 34.88 2.85 -42.84
CA TYR A 80 34.06 4.07 -42.89
C TYR A 80 33.93 4.73 -41.54
N LEU A 81 33.86 6.06 -41.54
CA LEU A 81 33.49 6.86 -40.37
C LEU A 81 32.18 7.60 -40.66
N PRO A 82 31.07 7.24 -40.02
CA PRO A 82 29.82 7.99 -40.15
C PRO A 82 29.95 9.33 -39.44
N LEU A 83 29.60 10.40 -40.15
CA LEU A 83 29.59 11.76 -39.63
C LEU A 83 28.20 12.35 -39.85
N VAL A 84 27.72 13.06 -38.83
CA VAL A 84 26.47 13.81 -38.87
C VAL A 84 26.82 15.29 -38.75
N ILE A 85 26.34 16.11 -39.68
CA ILE A 85 26.45 17.56 -39.66
C ILE A 85 25.06 18.12 -39.41
N ASP A 86 24.93 18.94 -38.38
CA ASP A 86 23.72 19.69 -38.06
C ASP A 86 23.97 21.18 -38.33
N LEU A 87 23.13 21.77 -39.18
CA LEU A 87 23.07 23.20 -39.45
C LEU A 87 21.81 23.77 -38.80
N TYR A 88 21.99 24.84 -38.04
CA TYR A 88 20.88 25.54 -37.38
C TYR A 88 20.85 27.00 -37.80
N ASP A 89 19.74 27.42 -38.40
CA ASP A 89 19.46 28.82 -38.72
C ASP A 89 18.48 29.40 -37.66
N PRO A 90 18.92 30.36 -36.83
CA PRO A 90 18.06 31.01 -35.85
C PRO A 90 16.84 31.74 -36.45
N SER A 91 16.89 32.06 -37.76
CA SER A 91 15.89 32.85 -38.46
C SER A 91 14.68 32.03 -38.92
N SER A 92 14.89 30.78 -39.33
CA SER A 92 13.82 29.84 -39.72
C SER A 92 13.39 28.92 -38.58
N LYS A 93 14.24 28.72 -37.55
CA LYS A 93 14.12 27.66 -36.54
C LYS A 93 14.17 26.23 -37.11
N ASP A 94 14.61 26.08 -38.35
CA ASP A 94 14.81 24.78 -38.97
C ASP A 94 16.21 24.26 -38.64
N GLU A 95 16.30 22.99 -38.24
CA GLU A 95 17.54 22.24 -38.09
C GLU A 95 17.66 21.29 -39.28
N ILE A 96 18.73 21.44 -40.05
CA ILE A 96 19.01 20.59 -41.20
C ILE A 96 20.16 19.67 -40.79
N SER A 97 19.88 18.36 -40.74
CA SER A 97 20.89 17.34 -40.48
C SER A 97 21.23 16.61 -41.78
N GLU A 98 22.53 16.49 -42.08
CA GLU A 98 23.05 15.67 -43.16
C GLU A 98 23.97 14.59 -42.56
N SER A 99 23.87 13.36 -43.05
CA SER A 99 24.72 12.24 -42.64
C SER A 99 25.49 11.70 -43.82
N PHE A 100 26.79 11.49 -43.65
CA PHE A 100 27.64 10.91 -44.68
C PHE A 100 28.67 9.94 -44.08
N PHE A 101 29.19 9.05 -44.92
CA PHE A 101 30.21 8.08 -44.52
C PHE A 101 31.54 8.50 -45.13
N LEU A 102 32.49 8.91 -44.29
CA LEU A 102 33.84 9.24 -44.73
C LEU A 102 34.63 7.94 -44.99
N PRO A 103 35.07 7.66 -46.23
CA PRO A 103 35.86 6.47 -46.52
C PRO A 103 37.29 6.61 -45.96
N ILE A 104 37.77 5.56 -45.32
CA ILE A 104 39.11 5.45 -44.75
C ILE A 104 39.85 4.37 -45.53
N PHE A 105 40.86 4.75 -46.31
CA PHE A 105 41.63 3.83 -47.12
C PHE A 105 42.81 3.25 -46.32
N VAL A 106 42.81 1.93 -46.11
CA VAL A 106 43.85 1.20 -45.38
C VAL A 106 44.91 0.72 -46.37
N GLN A 107 46.12 1.25 -46.27
CA GLN A 107 47.23 0.85 -47.16
C GLN A 107 47.70 -0.59 -46.89
N ASN A 108 48.01 -1.33 -47.96
CA ASN A 108 48.45 -2.73 -47.92
C ASN A 108 47.43 -3.73 -47.32
N ALA A 109 46.15 -3.37 -47.27
CA ALA A 109 45.05 -4.26 -46.92
C ALA A 109 44.47 -4.96 -48.17
N PHE A 110 43.59 -5.95 -47.96
CA PHE A 110 43.00 -6.72 -49.06
C PHE A 110 41.87 -5.93 -49.74
N PRO A 111 41.75 -5.94 -51.07
CA PRO A 111 40.63 -5.29 -51.74
C PRO A 111 39.32 -5.95 -51.31
N ASN A 112 38.29 -5.14 -51.09
CA ASN A 112 36.97 -5.64 -50.74
C ASN A 112 36.34 -6.38 -51.94
N SER A 113 35.79 -7.56 -51.70
CA SER A 113 35.06 -8.32 -52.71
C SER A 113 33.58 -7.93 -52.69
N PRO A 114 32.89 -7.78 -53.84
CA PRO A 114 31.46 -7.52 -53.83
C PRO A 114 30.67 -8.78 -53.44
N PRO A 115 29.51 -8.63 -52.77
CA PRO A 115 28.61 -9.73 -52.50
C PRO A 115 28.19 -10.46 -53.77
N ARG A 116 27.90 -11.75 -53.63
CA ARG A 116 27.42 -12.57 -54.74
C ARG A 116 26.18 -13.37 -54.36
N ALA A 117 25.43 -13.72 -55.39
CA ALA A 117 24.28 -14.59 -55.26
C ALA A 117 24.73 -15.98 -54.75
N SER A 118 24.05 -16.52 -53.73
CA SER A 118 24.34 -17.85 -53.21
C SER A 118 23.97 -18.96 -54.21
N PHE A 119 24.93 -19.82 -54.55
CA PHE A 119 24.72 -20.97 -55.44
C PHE A 119 23.69 -22.00 -54.93
N LYS A 120 23.28 -21.91 -53.66
CA LYS A 120 22.29 -22.80 -53.04
C LYS A 120 20.84 -22.34 -53.29
N SER A 121 20.64 -21.11 -53.76
CA SER A 121 19.32 -20.54 -54.01
C SER A 121 18.78 -20.92 -55.39
N MET A 122 17.46 -21.10 -55.49
CA MET A 122 16.80 -21.47 -56.75
C MET A 122 16.50 -20.30 -57.68
N TYR A 123 16.41 -19.06 -57.16
CA TYR A 123 16.08 -17.84 -57.92
C TYR A 123 14.75 -17.89 -58.67
N ILE A 124 13.89 -18.82 -58.28
CA ILE A 124 12.52 -18.96 -58.73
C ILE A 124 11.65 -19.28 -57.52
N MET A 125 10.47 -18.68 -57.48
CA MET A 125 9.48 -18.91 -56.44
C MET A 125 8.13 -19.15 -57.08
N ASP A 126 7.44 -20.20 -56.66
CA ASP A 126 6.04 -20.42 -57.03
C ASP A 126 5.12 -19.83 -55.96
N VAL A 127 4.12 -19.09 -56.42
CA VAL A 127 3.15 -18.39 -55.57
C VAL A 127 1.77 -18.71 -56.08
N ASP A 128 0.85 -19.08 -55.20
CA ASP A 128 -0.56 -19.18 -55.57
C ASP A 128 -1.16 -17.77 -55.61
N GLN A 129 -1.93 -17.44 -56.66
CA GLN A 129 -2.59 -16.14 -56.70
C GLN A 129 -3.41 -15.93 -55.43
N PHE A 130 -3.44 -14.68 -54.95
CA PHE A 130 -4.08 -14.26 -53.70
C PHE A 130 -3.43 -14.71 -52.39
N ILE A 131 -2.40 -15.55 -52.42
CA ILE A 131 -1.73 -16.05 -51.21
C ILE A 131 -0.42 -15.29 -50.96
N LEU A 132 -0.36 -14.55 -49.86
CA LEU A 132 0.88 -13.99 -49.34
C LEU A 132 1.85 -15.16 -49.08
N THR A 133 2.99 -15.15 -49.77
CA THR A 133 3.96 -16.25 -49.69
C THR A 133 5.29 -15.74 -49.17
N THR A 134 5.80 -16.37 -48.11
CA THR A 134 7.06 -16.01 -47.45
C THR A 134 8.26 -16.28 -48.35
N LEU A 135 9.18 -15.32 -48.43
CA LEU A 135 10.49 -15.49 -49.06
C LEU A 135 11.43 -16.18 -48.07
N ILE A 136 12.14 -17.20 -48.54
CA ILE A 136 13.06 -18.00 -47.72
C ILE A 136 14.47 -18.02 -48.32
N PRO A 137 15.53 -18.31 -47.53
CA PRO A 137 16.91 -18.31 -48.02
C PRO A 137 17.18 -19.30 -49.15
N GLY A 138 16.37 -20.36 -49.29
CA GLY A 138 16.44 -21.30 -50.41
C GLY A 138 15.91 -20.75 -51.75
N VAL A 139 15.12 -19.68 -51.71
CA VAL A 139 14.62 -18.98 -52.91
C VAL A 139 15.62 -17.92 -53.36
N ILE A 140 16.09 -17.10 -52.41
CA ILE A 140 17.08 -16.05 -52.65
C ILE A 140 17.96 -15.88 -51.40
N SER A 141 19.26 -15.79 -51.62
CA SER A 141 20.26 -15.49 -50.60
C SER A 141 21.53 -14.99 -51.29
N ALA A 142 22.34 -14.25 -50.53
CA ALA A 142 23.64 -13.77 -50.94
C ALA A 142 24.70 -14.17 -49.92
N GLU A 143 25.93 -14.25 -50.38
CA GLU A 143 27.10 -14.55 -49.57
C GLU A 143 28.21 -13.55 -49.91
N ASP A 144 28.99 -13.23 -48.89
CA ASP A 144 30.16 -12.38 -48.98
C ASP A 144 31.26 -12.95 -48.08
N TYR A 145 32.53 -12.74 -48.43
CA TYR A 145 33.64 -13.33 -47.70
C TYR A 145 34.04 -12.48 -46.48
N GLU A 146 33.84 -11.17 -46.58
CA GLU A 146 34.28 -10.18 -45.61
C GLU A 146 33.14 -9.75 -44.68
N THR A 147 31.91 -9.66 -45.19
CA THR A 147 30.73 -9.24 -44.44
C THR A 147 29.88 -10.43 -43.98
N PRO A 148 29.54 -10.53 -42.68
CA PRO A 148 28.60 -11.53 -42.18
C PRO A 148 27.26 -11.48 -42.92
N ALA A 149 26.70 -12.64 -43.23
CA ALA A 149 25.45 -12.75 -43.98
C ALA A 149 24.34 -11.83 -43.42
N SER A 150 24.16 -11.79 -42.10
CA SER A 150 23.14 -10.98 -41.42
C SER A 150 23.23 -9.47 -41.67
N GLN A 151 24.39 -8.96 -42.11
CA GLN A 151 24.63 -7.55 -42.42
C GLN A 151 24.46 -7.22 -43.91
N LEU A 152 24.25 -8.22 -44.78
CA LEU A 152 24.01 -7.99 -46.20
C LEU A 152 22.64 -7.38 -46.42
N VAL A 153 22.61 -6.25 -47.14
CA VAL A 153 21.39 -5.48 -47.44
C VAL A 153 20.95 -5.75 -48.87
N PHE A 154 19.76 -6.32 -49.03
CA PHE A 154 19.09 -6.45 -50.32
C PHE A 154 18.34 -5.16 -50.63
N ASN A 155 18.79 -4.42 -51.63
CA ASN A 155 18.04 -3.33 -52.22
C ASN A 155 17.21 -3.85 -53.40
N ILE A 156 15.92 -3.54 -53.45
CA ILE A 156 15.04 -3.88 -54.58
C ILE A 156 15.30 -2.85 -55.68
N SER A 157 16.25 -3.17 -56.56
CA SER A 157 16.66 -2.28 -57.66
C SER A 157 15.61 -2.23 -58.78
N LYS A 158 14.82 -3.29 -58.95
CA LYS A 158 13.67 -3.31 -59.86
C LYS A 158 12.50 -4.10 -59.25
N PRO A 159 11.38 -3.45 -58.86
CA PRO A 159 10.21 -4.13 -58.34
C PRO A 159 9.43 -4.90 -59.43
N PRO A 160 8.47 -5.78 -59.07
CA PRO A 160 7.66 -6.58 -60.01
C PRO A 160 6.88 -5.79 -61.09
N GLY A 161 6.74 -4.48 -60.92
CA GLY A 161 5.97 -3.58 -61.77
C GLY A 161 4.60 -3.22 -61.18
N ASN A 162 4.01 -2.12 -61.65
CA ASN A 162 2.72 -1.62 -61.16
C ASN A 162 1.61 -2.66 -61.40
N GLY A 163 0.90 -3.05 -60.32
CA GLY A 163 -0.20 -4.02 -60.38
C GLY A 163 0.24 -5.49 -60.39
N ASN A 164 1.56 -5.78 -60.31
CA ASN A 164 2.12 -7.14 -60.32
C ASN A 164 2.52 -7.64 -58.92
N GLY A 165 1.90 -7.09 -57.87
CA GLY A 165 2.23 -7.42 -56.48
C GLY A 165 3.46 -6.66 -55.97
N TYR A 166 3.84 -6.93 -54.73
CA TYR A 166 4.93 -6.24 -54.04
C TYR A 166 5.52 -7.09 -52.91
N LEU A 167 6.76 -6.78 -52.53
CA LEU A 167 7.40 -7.38 -51.37
C LEU A 167 7.03 -6.60 -50.11
N VAL A 168 6.91 -7.31 -49.00
CA VAL A 168 6.46 -6.76 -47.72
C VAL A 168 7.21 -7.38 -46.55
N LYS A 169 7.21 -6.70 -45.40
CA LYS A 169 7.49 -7.34 -44.11
C LYS A 169 6.23 -8.05 -43.63
N LEU A 170 6.35 -9.25 -43.06
CA LEU A 170 5.18 -10.01 -42.61
C LEU A 170 4.51 -9.36 -41.39
N ASP A 171 5.29 -8.70 -40.54
CA ASP A 171 4.78 -7.93 -39.39
C ASP A 171 3.95 -6.70 -39.81
N ASP A 172 4.22 -6.16 -41.00
CA ASP A 172 3.44 -5.09 -41.64
C ASP A 172 3.34 -5.34 -43.15
N HIS A 173 2.45 -6.25 -43.53
CA HIS A 173 2.26 -6.65 -44.92
C HIS A 173 1.46 -5.62 -45.74
N THR A 174 1.28 -4.42 -45.20
CA THR A 174 0.40 -3.39 -45.75
C THR A 174 1.12 -2.40 -46.63
N GLN A 175 2.43 -2.31 -46.47
CA GLN A 175 3.28 -1.38 -47.19
C GLN A 175 4.34 -2.15 -47.97
N PRO A 176 4.59 -1.77 -49.23
CA PRO A 176 5.69 -2.31 -49.99
C PRO A 176 7.01 -1.88 -49.36
N ILE A 177 7.96 -2.81 -49.27
CA ILE A 177 9.34 -2.50 -48.87
C ILE A 177 10.21 -2.22 -50.10
N THR A 178 11.27 -1.45 -49.91
CA THR A 178 12.29 -1.16 -50.93
C THR A 178 13.63 -1.85 -50.64
N SER A 179 13.85 -2.29 -49.40
CA SER A 179 15.03 -3.06 -49.01
C SER A 179 14.76 -3.91 -47.76
N PHE A 180 15.64 -4.89 -47.52
CA PHE A 180 15.66 -5.73 -46.32
C PHE A 180 17.07 -6.30 -46.11
N ILE A 181 17.37 -6.83 -44.91
CA ILE A 181 18.64 -7.52 -44.66
C ILE A 181 18.50 -9.05 -44.79
N GLN A 182 19.60 -9.77 -45.03
CA GLN A 182 19.57 -11.23 -45.09
C GLN A 182 18.99 -11.87 -43.83
N ASP A 183 19.20 -11.26 -42.65
CA ASP A 183 18.59 -11.71 -41.40
C ASP A 183 17.05 -11.66 -41.43
N ASP A 184 16.46 -10.71 -42.17
CA ASP A 184 15.01 -10.67 -42.39
C ASP A 184 14.52 -11.90 -43.18
N LEU A 185 15.30 -12.36 -44.16
CA LEU A 185 14.99 -13.59 -44.90
C LEU A 185 15.19 -14.83 -44.04
N ASP A 186 16.31 -14.89 -43.30
CA ASP A 186 16.67 -16.03 -42.45
C ASP A 186 15.66 -16.20 -41.30
N SER A 187 15.13 -15.07 -40.81
CA SER A 187 14.06 -15.02 -39.80
C SER A 187 12.64 -15.10 -40.37
N LEU A 188 12.50 -15.37 -41.68
CA LEU A 188 11.22 -15.55 -42.37
C LEU A 188 10.29 -14.32 -42.29
N ARG A 189 10.84 -13.10 -42.22
CA ARG A 189 10.09 -11.84 -42.05
C ARG A 189 9.66 -11.19 -43.36
N ILE A 190 10.10 -11.68 -44.51
CA ILE A 190 9.79 -11.09 -45.82
C ILE A 190 8.79 -11.97 -46.56
N GLY A 191 7.80 -11.34 -47.21
CA GLY A 191 6.84 -12.03 -48.06
C GLY A 191 6.60 -11.29 -49.37
N TYR A 192 6.05 -12.01 -50.34
CA TYR A 192 5.53 -11.45 -51.57
C TYR A 192 4.00 -11.50 -51.57
N GLN A 193 3.39 -10.33 -51.70
CA GLN A 193 1.95 -10.15 -51.84
C GLN A 193 1.61 -10.15 -53.34
N PRO A 194 0.92 -11.19 -53.86
CA PRO A 194 0.49 -11.21 -55.25
C PRO A 194 -0.62 -10.18 -55.54
N PRO A 195 -0.87 -9.86 -56.82
CA PRO A 195 -2.00 -9.05 -57.24
C PRO A 195 -3.35 -9.59 -56.73
N ASN A 196 -4.31 -8.69 -56.58
CA ASN A 196 -5.71 -9.03 -56.29
C ASN A 196 -6.55 -9.30 -57.55
N THR A 197 -5.94 -9.25 -58.73
CA THR A 197 -6.57 -9.59 -60.01
C THR A 197 -6.42 -11.08 -60.30
N SER A 198 -7.52 -11.74 -60.68
CA SER A 198 -7.49 -13.14 -61.11
C SER A 198 -6.89 -13.31 -62.51
N TYR A 199 -6.15 -14.39 -62.72
CA TYR A 199 -5.66 -14.81 -64.03
C TYR A 199 -5.92 -16.29 -64.27
N ALA A 200 -6.30 -16.64 -65.50
CA ALA A 200 -6.54 -18.03 -65.91
C ALA A 200 -5.24 -18.80 -66.22
N GLU A 201 -4.14 -18.09 -66.45
CA GLU A 201 -2.85 -18.64 -66.84
C GLU A 201 -1.76 -18.22 -65.86
N ARG A 202 -0.71 -19.04 -65.75
CA ARG A 202 0.49 -18.73 -64.97
C ARG A 202 1.13 -17.43 -65.44
N LYS A 203 1.41 -16.53 -64.51
CA LYS A 203 2.17 -15.29 -64.75
C LYS A 203 3.54 -15.38 -64.10
N VAL A 204 4.56 -14.88 -64.77
CA VAL A 204 5.92 -14.80 -64.21
C VAL A 204 6.30 -13.33 -64.12
N TYR A 205 6.58 -12.88 -62.90
CA TYR A 205 7.09 -11.56 -62.62
C TYR A 205 8.59 -11.63 -62.31
N GLU A 206 9.30 -10.53 -62.56
CA GLU A 206 10.73 -10.43 -62.30
C GLU A 206 10.96 -9.36 -61.24
N VAL A 207 11.77 -9.68 -60.24
CA VAL A 207 12.30 -8.73 -59.26
C VAL A 207 13.81 -8.76 -59.35
N GLU A 208 14.45 -7.59 -59.41
CA GLU A 208 15.91 -7.49 -59.37
C GLU A 208 16.35 -6.90 -58.05
N PHE A 209 17.39 -7.50 -57.47
CA PHE A 209 18.01 -7.08 -56.23
C PHE A 209 19.47 -6.70 -56.48
N THR A 210 19.91 -5.62 -55.85
CA THR A 210 21.32 -5.30 -55.70
C THR A 210 21.68 -5.46 -54.22
N VAL A 211 22.63 -6.34 -53.92
CA VAL A 211 23.05 -6.62 -52.54
C VAL A 211 24.25 -5.77 -52.21
N TYR A 212 24.22 -5.12 -51.05
CA TYR A 212 25.29 -4.31 -50.51
C TYR A 212 25.87 -4.97 -49.27
N ASP A 213 27.19 -4.94 -49.17
CA ASP A 213 27.91 -5.34 -47.96
C ASP A 213 28.09 -4.19 -46.97
N SER A 214 28.81 -4.46 -45.88
CA SER A 214 29.13 -3.46 -44.86
C SER A 214 30.20 -2.44 -45.29
N HIS A 215 30.67 -2.52 -46.54
CA HIS A 215 31.65 -1.62 -47.15
C HIS A 215 31.08 -0.95 -48.41
N PHE A 216 29.74 -0.94 -48.56
CA PHE A 216 28.99 -0.36 -49.67
C PHE A 216 29.32 -0.90 -51.07
N SER A 217 29.99 -2.05 -51.17
CA SER A 217 30.21 -2.70 -52.46
C SER A 217 28.92 -3.37 -52.92
N ALA A 218 28.58 -3.15 -54.19
CA ALA A 218 27.36 -3.64 -54.80
C ALA A 218 27.60 -4.95 -55.55
N SER A 219 26.68 -5.91 -55.39
CA SER A 219 26.63 -7.11 -56.21
C SER A 219 26.24 -6.81 -57.66
N MET A 220 26.49 -7.77 -58.55
CA MET A 220 25.73 -7.82 -59.82
C MET A 220 24.23 -8.00 -59.52
N PRO A 221 23.30 -7.49 -60.35
CA PRO A 221 21.87 -7.65 -60.13
C PRO A 221 21.46 -9.13 -60.05
N ILE A 222 20.80 -9.48 -58.94
CA ILE A 222 20.27 -10.82 -58.69
C ILE A 222 18.80 -10.82 -59.11
N LYS A 223 18.44 -11.68 -60.06
CA LYS A 223 17.07 -11.80 -60.56
C LYS A 223 16.32 -12.89 -59.81
N LEU A 224 15.12 -12.57 -59.35
CA LEU A 224 14.15 -13.53 -58.83
C LEU A 224 12.96 -13.59 -59.78
N HIS A 225 12.64 -14.79 -60.25
CA HIS A 225 11.43 -15.05 -61.02
C HIS A 225 10.30 -15.53 -60.11
N ILE A 226 9.23 -14.76 -60.01
CA ILE A 226 8.06 -15.09 -59.21
C ILE A 226 6.99 -15.62 -60.14
N ALA A 227 6.75 -16.92 -60.07
CA ALA A 227 5.75 -17.63 -60.86
C ALA A 227 4.42 -17.70 -60.10
N VAL A 228 3.51 -16.79 -60.41
CA VAL A 228 2.16 -16.78 -59.86
C VAL A 228 1.27 -17.74 -60.64
N ARG A 229 0.76 -18.76 -59.96
CA ARG A 229 -0.12 -19.80 -60.52
C ARG A 229 -1.58 -19.42 -60.29
N PRO A 230 -2.48 -19.78 -61.23
CA PRO A 230 -3.92 -19.63 -61.03
C PRO A 230 -4.37 -20.36 -59.76
N SER A 231 -5.43 -19.85 -59.13
CA SER A 231 -6.04 -20.54 -57.99
C SER A 231 -6.66 -21.86 -58.47
N VAL A 232 -6.64 -22.84 -57.58
CA VAL A 232 -7.27 -24.15 -57.80
C VAL A 232 -8.73 -24.14 -57.36
N THR A 233 -9.13 -23.15 -56.56
CA THR A 233 -10.51 -22.99 -56.06
C THR A 233 -11.16 -21.76 -56.66
N THR A 234 -12.43 -21.90 -56.98
CA THR A 234 -13.36 -20.80 -57.32
C THR A 234 -13.88 -20.10 -56.07
N ALA A 235 -13.97 -20.80 -54.93
CA ALA A 235 -14.46 -20.21 -53.67
C ALA A 235 -13.82 -18.85 -53.29
N PRO A 236 -14.62 -17.89 -52.81
CA PRO A 236 -14.13 -16.57 -52.42
C PRO A 236 -13.21 -16.64 -51.20
N ARG A 237 -12.16 -15.82 -51.19
CA ARG A 237 -11.13 -15.79 -50.15
C ARG A 237 -10.93 -14.40 -49.56
N ILE A 238 -10.47 -14.38 -48.33
CA ILE A 238 -9.96 -13.16 -47.69
C ILE A 238 -8.46 -13.11 -47.95
N SER A 239 -8.02 -12.13 -48.73
CA SER A 239 -6.59 -11.87 -48.99
C SER A 239 -5.90 -11.34 -47.73
N TYR A 240 -6.56 -10.42 -47.02
CA TYR A 240 -6.16 -10.02 -45.66
C TYR A 240 -7.33 -9.34 -44.91
N ASN A 241 -7.22 -9.32 -43.58
CA ASN A 241 -8.19 -8.76 -42.65
C ASN A 241 -7.46 -8.04 -41.51
N LYS A 242 -7.37 -6.71 -41.60
CA LYS A 242 -6.71 -5.86 -40.59
C LYS A 242 -7.65 -5.36 -39.51
N GLY A 243 -8.94 -5.60 -39.67
CA GLY A 243 -9.94 -4.97 -38.84
C GLY A 243 -10.06 -3.46 -39.05
N LEU A 244 -10.72 -2.82 -38.09
CA LEU A 244 -10.97 -1.39 -38.04
C LEU A 244 -10.53 -0.83 -36.69
N VAL A 245 -9.92 0.35 -36.69
CA VAL A 245 -9.55 1.08 -35.48
C VAL A 245 -10.20 2.45 -35.50
N LEU A 246 -10.88 2.83 -34.42
CA LEU A 246 -11.58 4.11 -34.27
C LEU A 246 -11.69 4.51 -32.80
N LEU A 247 -12.02 5.78 -32.54
CA LEU A 247 -12.38 6.23 -31.19
C LEU A 247 -13.82 5.81 -30.87
N GLU A 248 -14.17 5.70 -29.59
CA GLU A 248 -15.57 5.48 -29.21
C GLU A 248 -16.48 6.63 -29.71
N GLY A 249 -17.73 6.31 -30.02
CA GLY A 249 -18.71 7.24 -30.59
C GLY A 249 -18.41 7.68 -32.03
N GLU A 250 -17.24 7.35 -32.57
CA GLU A 250 -16.92 7.64 -33.96
C GLU A 250 -17.60 6.65 -34.91
N ARG A 251 -17.61 7.07 -36.18
CA ARG A 251 -17.98 6.23 -37.31
C ARG A 251 -16.87 6.24 -38.33
N ARG A 252 -16.55 5.08 -38.90
CA ARG A 252 -15.46 4.93 -39.85
C ARG A 252 -15.82 3.95 -40.96
N PRO A 253 -15.51 4.26 -42.24
CA PRO A 253 -15.74 3.35 -43.34
C PRO A 253 -14.79 2.15 -43.26
N ILE A 254 -15.30 0.97 -43.60
CA ILE A 254 -14.50 -0.22 -43.87
C ILE A 254 -14.10 -0.16 -45.35
N LEU A 255 -12.80 -0.03 -45.59
CA LEU A 255 -12.21 0.15 -46.91
C LEU A 255 -11.49 -1.12 -47.38
N PRO A 256 -11.11 -1.23 -48.68
CA PRO A 256 -10.38 -2.40 -49.19
C PRO A 256 -9.04 -2.66 -48.52
N ASN A 257 -8.43 -1.63 -47.90
CA ASN A 257 -7.20 -1.77 -47.11
C ASN A 257 -7.43 -2.33 -45.70
N ASN A 258 -8.69 -2.40 -45.23
CA ASN A 258 -9.09 -3.06 -43.98
C ASN A 258 -9.46 -4.52 -44.23
N LEU A 259 -10.27 -4.78 -45.26
CA LEU A 259 -10.75 -6.11 -45.63
C LEU A 259 -10.70 -6.29 -47.14
N GLN A 260 -9.81 -7.18 -47.62
CA GLN A 260 -9.71 -7.48 -49.03
C GLN A 260 -10.26 -8.89 -49.32
N ILE A 261 -11.25 -8.94 -50.22
CA ILE A 261 -11.86 -10.17 -50.71
C ILE A 261 -11.49 -10.34 -52.16
N VAL A 262 -11.13 -11.58 -52.52
CA VAL A 262 -10.66 -11.98 -53.84
C VAL A 262 -11.32 -13.28 -54.22
N ASP A 263 -11.55 -13.43 -55.52
CA ASP A 263 -12.27 -14.56 -56.09
C ASP A 263 -11.74 -14.82 -57.50
N GLN A 264 -11.70 -16.08 -57.93
CA GLN A 264 -11.07 -16.44 -59.19
C GLN A 264 -11.97 -16.16 -60.39
N ASP A 265 -13.28 -16.32 -60.27
CA ASP A 265 -14.22 -16.33 -61.39
C ASP A 265 -15.30 -15.26 -61.30
N ASN A 266 -15.74 -14.86 -60.11
CA ASN A 266 -16.94 -14.01 -59.98
C ASN A 266 -16.90 -12.98 -58.84
N VAL A 267 -15.75 -12.34 -58.59
CA VAL A 267 -15.56 -11.36 -57.48
C VAL A 267 -16.66 -10.28 -57.35
N ASN A 268 -17.28 -9.88 -58.46
CA ASN A 268 -18.34 -8.87 -58.46
C ASN A 268 -19.69 -9.40 -57.95
N ASP A 269 -19.91 -10.71 -57.99
CA ASP A 269 -21.12 -11.40 -57.52
C ASP A 269 -21.02 -11.80 -56.04
N VAL A 270 -19.83 -11.67 -55.44
CA VAL A 270 -19.58 -11.98 -54.02
C VAL A 270 -20.37 -11.05 -53.11
N LYS A 271 -21.18 -11.66 -52.24
CA LYS A 271 -21.95 -10.98 -51.18
C LYS A 271 -21.39 -11.34 -49.81
N ILE A 272 -21.19 -10.32 -48.99
CA ILE A 272 -20.73 -10.45 -47.61
C ILE A 272 -21.92 -10.21 -46.69
N TYR A 273 -22.38 -11.25 -45.99
CA TYR A 273 -23.47 -11.15 -45.03
C TYR A 273 -22.93 -10.96 -43.61
N VAL A 274 -23.54 -10.05 -42.86
CA VAL A 274 -23.34 -9.93 -41.41
C VAL A 274 -24.21 -10.99 -40.71
N LYS A 275 -23.59 -11.85 -39.92
CA LYS A 275 -24.25 -12.96 -39.21
C LYS A 275 -24.32 -12.79 -37.70
N GLY A 276 -23.53 -11.89 -37.15
CA GLY A 276 -23.40 -11.65 -35.72
C GLY A 276 -22.25 -10.69 -35.43
N GLY A 277 -21.84 -10.63 -34.18
CA GLY A 277 -21.00 -9.55 -33.66
C GLY A 277 -21.80 -8.26 -33.51
N LEU A 278 -21.11 -7.12 -33.58
CA LEU A 278 -21.68 -5.78 -33.43
C LEU A 278 -22.34 -5.61 -32.04
N ASN A 279 -21.63 -5.99 -30.98
CA ASN A 279 -22.16 -5.88 -29.62
C ASN A 279 -22.18 -4.44 -29.11
N TYR A 280 -21.34 -3.57 -29.67
CA TYR A 280 -21.10 -2.20 -29.20
C TYR A 280 -21.20 -1.19 -30.36
N GLY A 281 -21.97 -1.53 -31.38
CA GLY A 281 -22.11 -0.67 -32.54
C GLY A 281 -23.02 -1.25 -33.61
N GLN A 282 -23.04 -0.59 -34.76
CA GLN A 282 -23.85 -1.00 -35.90
C GLN A 282 -23.13 -0.76 -37.22
N LEU A 283 -23.45 -1.60 -38.20
CA LEU A 283 -22.95 -1.47 -39.56
C LEU A 283 -24.02 -0.87 -40.48
N LYS A 284 -23.70 0.26 -41.11
CA LYS A 284 -24.53 0.93 -42.11
C LYS A 284 -23.92 0.76 -43.49
N VAL A 285 -24.74 0.39 -44.47
CA VAL A 285 -24.37 0.30 -45.88
C VAL A 285 -25.20 1.32 -46.64
N ASN A 286 -24.55 2.31 -47.27
CA ASN A 286 -25.23 3.46 -47.89
C ASN A 286 -26.17 4.20 -46.91
N GLY A 287 -25.76 4.30 -45.64
CA GLY A 287 -26.55 4.93 -44.57
C GLY A 287 -27.72 4.10 -44.03
N SER A 288 -28.00 2.92 -44.58
CA SER A 288 -29.08 2.03 -44.15
C SER A 288 -28.54 0.79 -43.41
N LEU A 289 -29.31 0.24 -42.48
CA LEU A 289 -28.98 -1.02 -41.80
C LEU A 289 -29.24 -2.20 -42.73
N LEU A 290 -28.25 -2.57 -43.52
CA LEU A 290 -28.29 -3.76 -44.39
C LEU A 290 -27.49 -4.90 -43.76
N ILE A 291 -28.04 -6.12 -43.86
CA ILE A 291 -27.40 -7.35 -43.36
C ILE A 291 -26.38 -7.94 -44.35
N TYR A 292 -26.12 -7.27 -45.48
CA TYR A 292 -25.10 -7.64 -46.43
C TYR A 292 -24.56 -6.44 -47.21
N PHE A 293 -23.35 -6.59 -47.75
CA PHE A 293 -22.70 -5.63 -48.66
C PHE A 293 -21.86 -6.37 -49.71
N THR A 294 -21.37 -5.64 -50.71
CA THR A 294 -20.54 -6.17 -51.81
C THR A 294 -19.11 -5.66 -51.75
N VAL A 295 -18.21 -6.27 -52.52
CA VAL A 295 -16.83 -5.77 -52.70
C VAL A 295 -16.83 -4.33 -53.25
N ARG A 296 -17.82 -3.98 -54.07
CA ARG A 296 -17.98 -2.62 -54.61
C ARG A 296 -18.38 -1.61 -53.54
N ASP A 297 -19.20 -2.01 -52.57
CA ASP A 297 -19.57 -1.14 -51.46
C ASP A 297 -18.35 -0.80 -50.58
N LEU A 298 -17.44 -1.76 -50.37
CA LEU A 298 -16.16 -1.50 -49.71
C LEU A 298 -15.31 -0.51 -50.51
N ALA A 299 -15.16 -0.73 -51.83
CA ALA A 299 -14.36 0.13 -52.70
C ALA A 299 -14.87 1.58 -52.75
N ASN A 300 -16.18 1.78 -52.65
CA ASN A 300 -16.81 3.09 -52.62
C ASN A 300 -16.84 3.73 -51.21
N GLY A 301 -16.42 3.01 -50.17
CA GLY A 301 -16.50 3.48 -48.77
C GLY A 301 -17.93 3.56 -48.21
N ASN A 302 -18.87 2.80 -48.79
CA ASN A 302 -20.28 2.82 -48.43
C ASN A 302 -20.60 2.03 -47.15
N VAL A 303 -19.69 1.16 -46.73
CA VAL A 303 -19.82 0.30 -45.53
C VAL A 303 -19.19 1.03 -44.36
N VAL A 304 -20.00 1.48 -43.40
CA VAL A 304 -19.57 2.31 -42.28
C VAL A 304 -19.96 1.63 -40.98
N TYR A 305 -18.99 1.44 -40.10
CA TYR A 305 -19.24 1.06 -38.71
C TYR A 305 -19.44 2.32 -37.87
N GLU A 306 -20.41 2.29 -36.96
CA GLU A 306 -20.74 3.36 -36.01
C GLU A 306 -20.78 2.76 -34.61
N HIS A 307 -19.89 3.24 -33.73
CA HIS A 307 -19.83 2.80 -32.34
C HIS A 307 -20.98 3.39 -31.53
N ASP A 308 -21.42 2.69 -30.49
CA ASP A 308 -22.56 3.09 -29.64
C ASP A 308 -22.20 4.06 -28.50
N ASP A 309 -20.94 4.53 -28.45
CA ASP A 309 -20.42 5.45 -27.43
C ASP A 309 -20.30 4.83 -26.02
N SER A 310 -20.27 3.50 -25.91
CA SER A 310 -19.90 2.81 -24.66
C SER A 310 -18.38 2.76 -24.44
N ASP A 311 -17.90 2.51 -23.22
CA ASP A 311 -16.45 2.34 -22.95
C ASP A 311 -15.88 0.98 -23.43
N SER A 312 -16.50 0.39 -24.45
CA SER A 312 -16.05 -0.87 -25.01
C SER A 312 -14.69 -0.67 -25.72
N THR A 313 -13.78 -1.63 -25.57
CA THR A 313 -12.45 -1.56 -26.20
C THR A 313 -12.35 -2.42 -27.45
N ARG A 314 -13.32 -3.32 -27.66
CA ARG A 314 -13.30 -4.30 -28.74
C ARG A 314 -14.71 -4.66 -29.16
N ASP A 315 -14.92 -4.74 -30.46
CA ASP A 315 -16.08 -5.35 -31.08
C ASP A 315 -15.62 -6.23 -32.26
N ASN A 316 -16.55 -6.94 -32.89
CA ASN A 316 -16.27 -7.71 -34.10
C ASN A 316 -17.49 -7.77 -35.02
N ILE A 317 -17.25 -8.16 -36.27
CA ILE A 317 -18.33 -8.50 -37.20
C ILE A 317 -18.13 -9.94 -37.66
N GLU A 318 -19.12 -10.79 -37.42
CA GLU A 318 -19.13 -12.13 -37.98
C GLU A 318 -19.65 -12.10 -39.41
N LEU A 319 -18.77 -12.41 -40.36
CA LEU A 319 -19.03 -12.34 -41.78
C LEU A 319 -19.25 -13.72 -42.38
N ARG A 320 -20.21 -13.81 -43.30
CA ARG A 320 -20.38 -14.94 -44.22
C ARG A 320 -20.27 -14.43 -45.65
N ILE A 321 -19.17 -14.76 -46.29
CA ILE A 321 -18.81 -14.38 -47.66
C ILE A 321 -19.26 -15.51 -48.59
N THR A 322 -20.01 -15.20 -49.64
CA THR A 322 -20.51 -16.21 -50.59
C THR A 322 -20.63 -15.62 -51.99
N ASP A 323 -20.27 -16.42 -52.98
CA ASP A 323 -20.46 -16.20 -54.42
C ASP A 323 -21.71 -16.90 -54.97
N GLN A 324 -22.61 -17.38 -54.07
CA GLN A 324 -23.79 -18.23 -54.29
C GLN A 324 -23.51 -19.75 -54.26
N THR A 325 -22.34 -20.19 -54.69
CA THR A 325 -21.95 -21.61 -54.75
C THR A 325 -21.16 -22.05 -53.53
N ASP A 326 -20.14 -21.28 -53.19
CA ASP A 326 -19.23 -21.48 -52.08
C ASP A 326 -19.51 -20.48 -50.95
N THR A 327 -19.03 -20.80 -49.75
CA THR A 327 -19.21 -19.94 -48.59
C THR A 327 -18.01 -20.03 -47.66
N VAL A 328 -17.50 -18.87 -47.24
CA VAL A 328 -16.45 -18.70 -46.24
C VAL A 328 -16.98 -17.88 -45.07
N ARG A 329 -16.56 -18.24 -43.85
CA ARG A 329 -16.87 -17.47 -42.63
C ARG A 329 -15.61 -16.82 -42.10
N ALA A 330 -15.75 -15.62 -41.57
CA ALA A 330 -14.65 -14.88 -40.95
C ALA A 330 -15.14 -13.93 -39.87
N SER A 331 -14.24 -13.53 -38.97
CA SER A 331 -14.48 -12.48 -37.99
C SER A 331 -13.65 -11.25 -38.36
N PHE A 332 -14.30 -10.10 -38.54
CA PHE A 332 -13.65 -8.82 -38.77
C PHE A 332 -13.49 -8.10 -37.42
N PRO A 333 -12.27 -7.95 -36.88
CA PRO A 333 -12.07 -7.34 -35.57
C PRO A 333 -12.22 -5.82 -35.63
N ILE A 334 -12.75 -5.22 -34.57
CA ILE A 334 -12.85 -3.77 -34.39
C ILE A 334 -12.19 -3.43 -33.06
N THR A 335 -11.18 -2.56 -33.10
CA THR A 335 -10.51 -2.03 -31.91
C THR A 335 -11.03 -0.63 -31.66
N ILE A 336 -11.55 -0.40 -30.46
CA ILE A 336 -12.08 0.88 -30.03
C ILE A 336 -11.11 1.49 -29.05
N ILE A 337 -10.75 2.74 -29.31
CA ILE A 337 -9.93 3.56 -28.43
C ILE A 337 -10.91 4.37 -27.56
N PRO A 338 -11.00 4.10 -26.25
CA PRO A 338 -11.89 4.84 -25.37
C PRO A 338 -11.44 6.29 -25.24
N LYS A 339 -12.37 7.20 -24.94
CA LYS A 339 -12.08 8.57 -24.53
C LYS A 339 -12.32 8.67 -23.02
N ASP A 340 -11.60 9.58 -22.37
CA ASP A 340 -11.74 9.84 -20.93
C ASP A 340 -12.95 10.77 -20.72
N ASP A 341 -14.16 10.24 -20.82
CA ASP A 341 -15.40 11.03 -20.72
C ASP A 341 -16.36 10.57 -19.61
N THR A 342 -16.03 9.47 -18.93
CA THR A 342 -16.78 8.97 -17.78
C THR A 342 -16.10 9.31 -16.45
N PRO A 343 -16.84 9.67 -15.40
CA PRO A 343 -16.24 9.95 -14.10
C PRO A 343 -15.91 8.66 -13.33
N PRO A 344 -14.82 8.63 -12.55
CA PRO A 344 -14.48 7.49 -11.73
C PRO A 344 -15.54 7.21 -10.64
N TYR A 345 -15.66 5.96 -10.21
CA TYR A 345 -16.61 5.57 -9.17
C TYR A 345 -15.97 4.76 -8.03
N VAL A 346 -16.61 4.79 -6.86
CA VAL A 346 -16.13 4.09 -5.67
C VAL A 346 -16.57 2.63 -5.69
N VAL A 347 -15.61 1.72 -5.50
CA VAL A 347 -15.83 0.27 -5.39
C VAL A 347 -15.98 -0.14 -3.92
N ASN A 348 -15.07 0.33 -3.05
CA ASN A 348 -15.10 0.04 -1.61
C ASN A 348 -15.12 1.34 -0.82
N ASN A 349 -15.98 1.41 0.20
CA ASN A 349 -16.00 2.48 1.20
C ASN A 349 -16.46 1.91 2.55
N LEU A 350 -15.60 1.14 3.20
CA LEU A 350 -15.93 0.44 4.46
C LEU A 350 -15.70 1.32 5.71
N GLY A 351 -15.14 2.52 5.56
CA GLY A 351 -14.75 3.36 6.68
C GLY A 351 -13.51 2.84 7.43
N LEU A 352 -13.28 3.37 8.62
CA LEU A 352 -12.14 3.04 9.48
C LEU A 352 -12.54 3.01 10.95
N GLU A 353 -12.05 2.01 11.69
CA GLU A 353 -12.15 1.94 13.14
C GLU A 353 -10.75 1.89 13.75
N LEU A 354 -10.48 2.71 14.75
CA LEU A 354 -9.18 2.78 15.43
C LEU A 354 -9.30 3.27 16.87
N ASN A 355 -8.27 3.02 17.66
CA ASN A 355 -8.21 3.53 19.03
C ASN A 355 -7.77 5.01 19.08
N GLU A 356 -8.14 5.71 20.14
CA GLU A 356 -7.79 7.10 20.37
C GLU A 356 -6.27 7.33 20.35
N GLY A 357 -5.85 8.30 19.53
CA GLY A 357 -4.44 8.69 19.39
C GLY A 357 -3.63 7.77 18.48
N ALA A 358 -4.24 6.71 17.95
CA ALA A 358 -3.60 5.84 16.99
C ALA A 358 -3.47 6.50 15.60
N VAL A 359 -2.54 5.96 14.82
CA VAL A 359 -2.41 6.24 13.38
C VAL A 359 -2.70 4.94 12.65
N HIS A 360 -3.65 4.97 11.72
CA HIS A 360 -4.09 3.77 11.00
C HIS A 360 -4.03 3.99 9.49
N ARG A 361 -3.61 2.95 8.76
CA ARG A 361 -3.44 2.99 7.30
C ARG A 361 -4.78 2.84 6.59
N ILE A 362 -5.09 3.71 5.63
CA ILE A 362 -6.22 3.57 4.71
C ILE A 362 -5.71 2.83 3.47
N GLY A 363 -6.04 1.54 3.36
CA GLY A 363 -5.64 0.68 2.24
C GLY A 363 -6.83 0.24 1.37
N LYS A 364 -6.54 -0.52 0.31
CA LYS A 364 -7.52 -0.94 -0.73
C LYS A 364 -8.74 -1.70 -0.20
N SER A 365 -8.60 -2.34 0.95
CA SER A 365 -9.71 -3.04 1.61
C SER A 365 -10.74 -2.08 2.21
N LEU A 366 -10.32 -0.87 2.60
CA LEU A 366 -11.19 0.11 3.23
C LEU A 366 -11.76 1.09 2.19
N LEU A 367 -10.94 1.50 1.23
CA LEU A 367 -11.31 2.48 0.20
C LEU A 367 -10.70 2.09 -1.14
N LEU A 368 -11.51 1.99 -2.19
CA LEU A 368 -11.08 1.62 -3.55
C LEU A 368 -12.02 2.28 -4.57
N ALA A 369 -11.49 2.68 -5.71
CA ALA A 369 -12.21 3.25 -6.83
C ALA A 369 -11.81 2.51 -8.12
N HIS A 370 -12.61 2.70 -9.16
CA HIS A 370 -12.37 2.17 -10.49
C HIS A 370 -12.89 3.14 -11.53
N ASP A 371 -12.34 3.03 -12.73
CA ASP A 371 -12.71 3.80 -13.89
C ASP A 371 -12.54 2.94 -15.15
N SER A 372 -13.45 3.08 -16.12
CA SER A 372 -13.46 2.28 -17.36
C SER A 372 -12.43 2.76 -18.38
N ASP A 373 -12.19 4.07 -18.44
CA ASP A 373 -11.39 4.75 -19.46
C ASP A 373 -10.07 5.31 -18.89
N THR A 374 -10.00 5.47 -17.56
CA THR A 374 -8.82 5.90 -16.82
C THR A 374 -8.16 4.75 -16.08
N LEU A 375 -6.83 4.64 -16.19
CA LEU A 375 -6.07 3.67 -15.38
C LEU A 375 -6.28 3.93 -13.88
N ASP A 376 -6.80 2.94 -13.14
CA ASP A 376 -7.09 3.02 -11.70
C ASP A 376 -6.02 3.76 -10.89
N SER A 377 -4.74 3.45 -11.13
CA SER A 377 -3.59 4.04 -10.44
C SER A 377 -3.52 5.58 -10.49
N ARG A 378 -4.13 6.19 -11.51
CA ARG A 378 -4.13 7.63 -11.79
C ARG A 378 -5.34 8.35 -11.19
N ILE A 379 -6.37 7.64 -10.74
CA ILE A 379 -7.56 8.22 -10.10
C ILE A 379 -7.13 9.04 -8.87
N ILE A 380 -7.62 10.27 -8.78
CA ILE A 380 -7.30 11.24 -7.72
C ILE A 380 -8.48 11.38 -6.76
N TYR A 381 -8.27 10.99 -5.51
CA TYR A 381 -9.16 11.31 -4.40
C TYR A 381 -8.92 12.75 -3.98
N SER A 382 -9.95 13.60 -4.07
CA SER A 382 -9.91 15.00 -3.63
C SER A 382 -10.83 15.21 -2.43
N ILE A 383 -10.25 15.52 -1.27
CA ILE A 383 -10.99 15.79 -0.04
C ILE A 383 -11.65 17.17 -0.14
N VAL A 384 -12.98 17.19 -0.16
CA VAL A 384 -13.80 18.41 -0.25
C VAL A 384 -14.28 18.88 1.12
N LYS A 385 -14.39 17.97 2.11
CA LYS A 385 -14.68 18.29 3.51
C LYS A 385 -13.70 17.56 4.42
N THR A 386 -12.90 18.30 5.17
CA THR A 386 -11.86 17.74 6.04
C THR A 386 -12.43 17.09 7.31
N THR A 387 -11.63 16.20 7.88
CA THR A 387 -11.78 15.62 9.22
C THR A 387 -11.75 16.70 10.30
N ARG A 388 -12.44 16.44 11.43
CA ARG A 388 -12.52 17.36 12.58
C ARG A 388 -11.84 16.84 13.85
N ALA A 389 -11.61 15.54 13.95
CA ALA A 389 -11.01 14.87 15.13
C ALA A 389 -9.59 14.35 14.87
N GLY A 390 -9.15 14.38 13.60
CA GLY A 390 -7.84 13.94 13.16
C GLY A 390 -7.48 14.53 11.81
N GLU A 391 -6.51 13.92 11.14
CA GLU A 391 -5.99 14.36 9.85
C GLU A 391 -5.64 13.19 8.94
N ILE A 392 -5.81 13.38 7.62
CA ILE A 392 -5.35 12.44 6.59
C ILE A 392 -3.91 12.81 6.21
N ILE A 393 -3.01 11.84 6.33
CA ILE A 393 -1.58 12.03 6.12
C ILE A 393 -1.03 11.06 5.09
N PHE A 394 -0.03 11.55 4.34
CA PHE A 394 0.79 10.75 3.43
C PHE A 394 2.13 10.39 4.08
N ARG A 395 2.56 9.13 3.96
CA ARG A 395 3.85 8.61 4.42
C ARG A 395 4.54 7.85 3.29
N GLN A 396 5.81 8.17 2.99
CA GLN A 396 6.58 7.40 2.00
C GLN A 396 6.99 6.04 2.58
N LYS A 397 7.39 6.03 3.85
CA LYS A 397 7.69 4.85 4.65
C LYS A 397 6.83 4.84 5.93
N PRO A 398 6.47 3.68 6.49
CA PRO A 398 5.62 3.59 7.68
C PRO A 398 6.12 4.39 8.89
N THR A 399 7.44 4.55 9.03
CA THR A 399 8.11 5.27 10.12
C THR A 399 8.09 6.80 9.98
N ASP A 400 7.71 7.33 8.82
CA ASP A 400 7.71 8.78 8.60
C ASP A 400 6.67 9.47 9.48
N LYS A 401 6.97 10.70 9.93
CA LYS A 401 5.98 11.53 10.66
C LYS A 401 4.71 11.77 9.84
N GLY A 402 4.83 11.76 8.51
CA GLY A 402 3.75 11.98 7.56
C GLY A 402 3.33 13.45 7.43
N ARG A 403 2.85 13.83 6.25
CA ARG A 403 2.38 15.19 5.93
C ARG A 403 0.88 15.19 5.68
N HIS A 404 0.18 16.22 6.13
CA HIS A 404 -1.25 16.40 5.82
C HIS A 404 -1.46 16.52 4.30
N VAL A 405 -2.49 15.84 3.79
CA VAL A 405 -2.85 15.86 2.37
C VAL A 405 -4.34 16.13 2.18
N LYS A 406 -4.66 16.95 1.17
CA LYS A 406 -6.04 17.18 0.71
C LYS A 406 -6.40 16.37 -0.54
N LYS A 407 -5.40 15.78 -1.19
CA LYS A 407 -5.55 14.95 -2.38
C LYS A 407 -4.52 13.82 -2.36
N PHE A 408 -4.89 12.65 -2.89
CA PHE A 408 -3.98 11.52 -3.06
C PHE A 408 -4.46 10.64 -4.23
N THR A 409 -3.57 9.84 -4.81
CA THR A 409 -3.92 8.93 -5.91
C THR A 409 -4.32 7.55 -5.40
N GLN A 410 -5.04 6.78 -6.22
CA GLN A 410 -5.29 5.38 -5.96
C GLN A 410 -3.98 4.59 -5.78
N LEU A 411 -2.94 4.92 -6.55
CA LEU A 411 -1.61 4.32 -6.38
C LEU A 411 -1.05 4.53 -4.98
N ASN A 412 -1.18 5.74 -4.40
CA ASN A 412 -0.71 5.99 -3.03
C ASN A 412 -1.44 5.11 -2.01
N LEU A 413 -2.74 4.91 -2.22
CA LEU A 413 -3.58 4.06 -1.39
C LEU A 413 -3.19 2.58 -1.53
N MET A 414 -2.99 2.10 -2.76
CA MET A 414 -2.56 0.73 -3.06
C MET A 414 -1.16 0.42 -2.51
N GLN A 415 -0.26 1.41 -2.50
CA GLN A 415 1.07 1.33 -1.91
C GLN A 415 1.07 1.51 -0.39
N GLY A 416 -0.11 1.73 0.23
CA GLY A 416 -0.23 1.83 1.68
C GLY A 416 0.38 3.10 2.28
N GLN A 417 0.38 4.19 1.52
CA GLN A 417 1.00 5.47 1.90
C GLN A 417 0.02 6.45 2.55
N ILE A 418 -1.27 6.14 2.57
CA ILE A 418 -2.33 7.00 3.13
C ILE A 418 -2.74 6.50 4.50
N TYR A 419 -2.81 7.41 5.47
CA TYR A 419 -3.15 7.12 6.87
C TYR A 419 -4.10 8.16 7.42
N TYR A 420 -4.88 7.78 8.42
CA TYR A 420 -5.57 8.71 9.32
C TYR A 420 -4.83 8.75 10.67
N ARG A 421 -4.64 9.95 11.22
CA ARG A 421 -4.06 10.19 12.55
C ARG A 421 -5.07 10.90 13.43
N HIS A 422 -5.49 10.27 14.53
CA HIS A 422 -6.35 10.92 15.52
C HIS A 422 -5.54 11.84 16.45
N ILE A 423 -6.00 13.07 16.68
CA ILE A 423 -5.27 14.08 17.48
C ILE A 423 -5.76 14.20 18.93
N ARG A 424 -6.40 13.14 19.47
CA ARG A 424 -6.94 13.09 20.85
C ARG A 424 -7.88 14.27 21.15
N SER A 425 -8.77 14.55 20.20
CA SER A 425 -9.69 15.69 20.28
C SER A 425 -10.87 15.50 21.26
N GLY A 426 -10.98 14.32 21.89
CA GLY A 426 -12.15 13.93 22.69
C GLY A 426 -13.41 13.62 21.86
N ARG A 427 -13.29 13.49 20.54
CA ARG A 427 -14.40 13.11 19.65
C ARG A 427 -14.26 11.66 19.21
N PHE A 428 -15.34 10.90 19.34
CA PHE A 428 -15.36 9.46 19.03
C PHE A 428 -15.88 9.13 17.63
N ARG A 429 -16.23 10.15 16.85
CA ARG A 429 -16.67 10.03 15.46
C ARG A 429 -16.03 11.12 14.62
N ASP A 430 -15.53 10.73 13.46
CA ASP A 430 -14.97 11.64 12.47
C ASP A 430 -15.34 11.18 11.06
N SER A 431 -15.17 12.06 10.09
CA SER A 431 -15.46 11.75 8.69
C SER A 431 -14.80 12.78 7.78
N PHE A 432 -14.48 12.39 6.56
CA PHE A 432 -14.18 13.35 5.49
C PHE A 432 -15.05 13.05 4.26
N ASP A 433 -15.38 14.10 3.51
CA ASP A 433 -16.05 13.96 2.21
C ASP A 433 -15.00 14.11 1.11
N PHE A 434 -15.11 13.29 0.07
CA PHE A 434 -14.21 13.32 -1.09
C PHE A 434 -14.98 13.17 -2.40
N VAL A 435 -14.33 13.55 -3.50
CA VAL A 435 -14.73 13.26 -4.88
C VAL A 435 -13.55 12.59 -5.58
N LEU A 436 -13.83 11.74 -6.56
CA LEU A 436 -12.84 11.16 -7.45
C LEU A 436 -12.72 12.03 -8.70
N LYS A 437 -11.52 12.06 -9.27
CA LYS A 437 -11.20 12.75 -10.53
C LYS A 437 -10.22 11.92 -11.33
N ASP A 438 -10.43 11.84 -12.63
CA ASP A 438 -9.46 11.40 -13.63
C ASP A 438 -8.42 12.51 -13.95
N GLN A 439 -7.77 12.38 -15.10
CA GLN A 439 -6.74 13.31 -15.59
C GLN A 439 -7.17 14.11 -16.83
N GLU A 440 -8.43 14.01 -17.24
CA GLU A 440 -8.94 14.76 -18.39
C GLU A 440 -8.94 16.27 -18.12
N ILE A 441 -9.02 17.08 -19.18
CA ILE A 441 -8.98 18.55 -19.10
C ILE A 441 -10.23 19.15 -19.77
N PRO A 442 -11.25 19.59 -19.01
CA PRO A 442 -11.39 19.52 -17.55
C PRO A 442 -11.67 18.09 -17.04
N PRO A 443 -11.29 17.75 -15.78
CA PRO A 443 -11.41 16.38 -15.29
C PRO A 443 -12.87 16.01 -15.05
N ASN A 444 -13.24 14.76 -15.33
CA ASN A 444 -14.53 14.23 -14.92
C ASN A 444 -14.53 14.05 -13.39
N VAL A 445 -15.68 14.27 -12.76
CA VAL A 445 -15.77 14.35 -11.30
C VAL A 445 -16.91 13.47 -10.81
N SER A 446 -16.61 12.56 -9.89
CA SER A 446 -17.61 11.70 -9.27
C SER A 446 -18.59 12.49 -8.39
N PRO A 447 -19.75 11.90 -8.06
CA PRO A 447 -20.54 12.34 -6.93
C PRO A 447 -19.72 12.37 -5.63
N LYS A 448 -20.19 13.16 -4.67
CA LYS A 448 -19.53 13.32 -3.37
C LYS A 448 -19.79 12.12 -2.48
N GLU A 449 -18.72 11.55 -1.93
CA GLU A 449 -18.73 10.40 -1.03
C GLU A 449 -18.24 10.78 0.37
N THR A 450 -18.66 10.03 1.40
CA THR A 450 -18.23 10.23 2.79
C THR A 450 -17.55 8.99 3.34
N PHE A 451 -16.32 9.15 3.82
CA PHE A 451 -15.57 8.09 4.51
C PHE A 451 -15.76 8.24 6.03
N GLN A 452 -16.35 7.22 6.67
CA GLN A 452 -16.68 7.23 8.10
C GLN A 452 -15.50 6.74 8.96
N ILE A 453 -15.28 7.38 10.10
CA ILE A 453 -14.22 7.02 11.05
C ILE A 453 -14.78 6.91 12.47
N ILE A 454 -14.61 5.75 13.08
CA ILE A 454 -15.04 5.44 14.45
C ILE A 454 -13.80 5.37 15.34
N ILE A 455 -13.78 6.13 16.43
CA ILE A 455 -12.67 6.16 17.38
C ILE A 455 -13.08 5.50 18.69
N ASN A 456 -12.37 4.43 19.05
CA ASN A 456 -12.52 3.73 20.32
C ASN A 456 -11.68 4.40 21.40
N SER A 457 -12.28 4.72 22.55
CA SER A 457 -11.55 5.26 23.70
C SER A 457 -10.57 4.22 24.26
N ILE A 458 -9.39 4.67 24.68
CA ILE A 458 -8.46 3.90 25.52
C ILE A 458 -8.48 4.56 26.90
N ASN A 459 -8.79 3.82 27.97
CA ASN A 459 -8.65 4.37 29.32
C ASN A 459 -7.16 4.42 29.69
N ASP A 460 -6.56 5.60 29.60
CA ASP A 460 -5.16 5.87 29.97
C ASP A 460 -5.01 6.66 31.28
N ASN A 461 -6.10 6.87 32.01
CA ASN A 461 -6.10 7.61 33.27
C ASN A 461 -6.14 6.65 34.45
N PRO A 462 -5.36 6.88 35.52
CA PRO A 462 -5.50 6.14 36.77
C PRO A 462 -6.74 6.62 37.56
N PRO A 463 -7.36 5.75 38.38
CA PRO A 463 -8.47 6.13 39.25
C PRO A 463 -8.11 7.30 40.18
N ILE A 464 -9.01 8.26 40.35
CA ILE A 464 -8.79 9.47 41.16
C ILE A 464 -9.63 9.41 42.44
N LEU A 465 -9.02 9.69 43.59
CA LEU A 465 -9.72 9.83 44.87
C LEU A 465 -10.62 11.06 44.84
N SER A 466 -11.89 10.89 45.23
CA SER A 466 -12.84 11.99 45.43
C SER A 466 -12.31 12.96 46.48
N PRO A 467 -12.27 14.28 46.21
CA PRO A 467 -11.83 15.29 47.19
C PRO A 467 -12.65 15.30 48.49
N THR A 468 -13.81 14.65 48.49
CA THR A 468 -14.72 14.57 49.65
C THR A 468 -14.54 13.30 50.48
N ALA A 469 -13.77 12.32 50.00
CA ALA A 469 -13.52 11.08 50.72
C ALA A 469 -12.43 11.26 51.78
N THR A 470 -12.72 10.90 53.03
CA THR A 470 -11.81 11.15 54.17
C THR A 470 -10.65 10.16 54.31
N GLN A 471 -10.80 8.94 53.75
CA GLN A 471 -9.92 7.79 54.01
C GLN A 471 -9.74 7.47 55.51
N PHE A 472 -10.71 7.88 56.32
CA PHE A 472 -10.70 7.77 57.77
C PHE A 472 -12.09 7.43 58.29
N MET A 473 -12.18 6.56 59.29
CA MET A 473 -13.42 6.34 60.05
C MET A 473 -13.16 6.21 61.55
N GLN A 474 -14.14 6.59 62.34
CA GLN A 474 -14.15 6.38 63.79
C GLN A 474 -15.31 5.47 64.16
N ILE A 475 -15.06 4.47 65.00
CA ILE A 475 -16.07 3.50 65.42
C ILE A 475 -15.84 3.08 66.87
N GLN A 476 -16.90 2.61 67.52
CA GLN A 476 -16.79 1.95 68.82
C GLN A 476 -16.39 0.48 68.65
N GLU A 477 -15.65 -0.10 69.60
CA GLU A 477 -15.18 -1.49 69.52
C GLU A 477 -16.29 -2.56 69.50
N THR A 478 -17.50 -2.16 69.91
CA THR A 478 -18.71 -3.00 69.91
C THR A 478 -19.47 -2.92 68.58
N ASN A 479 -19.15 -1.96 67.71
CA ASN A 479 -19.88 -1.68 66.48
C ASN A 479 -19.11 -2.09 65.22
N ILE A 480 -19.85 -2.54 64.22
CA ILE A 480 -19.30 -2.84 62.90
C ILE A 480 -19.42 -1.60 62.02
N GLY A 481 -18.28 -1.14 61.52
CA GLY A 481 -18.19 0.08 60.72
C GLY A 481 -18.33 -0.21 59.24
N TYR A 482 -19.43 0.21 58.62
CA TYR A 482 -19.57 0.16 57.16
C TYR A 482 -18.77 1.28 56.49
N ILE A 483 -17.96 0.91 55.50
CA ILE A 483 -17.20 1.85 54.69
C ILE A 483 -18.11 2.33 53.56
N SER A 484 -18.40 3.62 53.54
CA SER A 484 -19.25 4.29 52.55
C SER A 484 -18.43 5.20 51.62
N LYS A 485 -19.09 5.79 50.63
CA LYS A 485 -18.48 6.80 49.74
C LYS A 485 -17.93 8.01 50.51
N ALA A 486 -18.48 8.33 51.68
CA ALA A 486 -17.95 9.43 52.50
C ALA A 486 -16.53 9.14 52.99
N GLN A 487 -16.19 7.86 53.23
CA GLN A 487 -14.86 7.48 53.67
C GLN A 487 -13.96 7.04 52.52
N LEU A 488 -14.49 6.35 51.49
CA LEU A 488 -13.70 5.81 50.39
C LEU A 488 -14.45 5.89 49.07
N ASP A 489 -14.06 6.84 48.21
CA ASP A 489 -14.69 7.05 46.89
C ASP A 489 -13.63 7.40 45.87
N TYR A 490 -13.42 6.52 44.90
CA TYR A 490 -12.61 6.76 43.70
C TYR A 490 -13.53 6.77 42.49
N PHE A 491 -13.21 7.65 41.54
CA PHE A 491 -13.86 7.68 40.24
C PHE A 491 -12.83 7.70 39.13
N ASP A 492 -13.26 7.26 37.97
CA ASP A 492 -12.46 7.23 36.76
C ASP A 492 -13.34 7.68 35.60
N LYS A 493 -12.79 8.46 34.68
CA LYS A 493 -13.57 9.07 33.60
C LYS A 493 -14.10 8.02 32.62
N ASP A 494 -13.32 6.96 32.40
CA ASP A 494 -13.53 6.00 31.33
C ASP A 494 -13.88 4.59 31.87
N SER A 495 -13.86 4.40 33.21
CA SER A 495 -14.28 3.17 33.90
C SER A 495 -15.55 3.32 34.75
N LYS A 496 -16.40 2.28 34.75
CA LYS A 496 -17.59 2.22 35.61
C LYS A 496 -17.22 1.82 37.05
N GLU A 497 -18.09 2.13 38.02
CA GLU A 497 -17.90 1.77 39.44
C GLU A 497 -17.69 0.27 39.71
N SER A 498 -18.19 -0.63 38.87
CA SER A 498 -17.97 -2.07 39.01
C SER A 498 -16.60 -2.54 38.49
N GLN A 499 -15.88 -1.67 37.79
CA GLN A 499 -14.57 -1.93 37.18
C GLN A 499 -13.41 -1.37 38.01
N LEU A 500 -13.69 -0.62 39.08
CA LEU A 500 -12.69 -0.10 40.01
C LEU A 500 -12.55 -1.09 41.18
N VAL A 501 -11.41 -1.77 41.25
CA VAL A 501 -11.15 -2.85 42.22
C VAL A 501 -10.11 -2.42 43.26
N TYR A 502 -10.54 -2.38 44.51
CA TYR A 502 -9.67 -2.23 45.67
C TYR A 502 -9.07 -3.59 46.03
N THR A 503 -7.76 -3.66 46.20
CA THR A 503 -7.08 -4.84 46.74
C THR A 503 -6.33 -4.46 47.99
N ILE A 504 -6.64 -5.13 49.11
CA ILE A 504 -5.95 -4.93 50.39
C ILE A 504 -4.57 -5.57 50.28
N THR A 505 -3.53 -4.75 50.27
CA THR A 505 -2.13 -5.19 50.18
C THR A 505 -1.54 -5.45 51.56
N THR A 506 -1.99 -4.71 52.58
CA THR A 506 -1.66 -4.96 53.99
C THR A 506 -2.95 -5.00 54.79
N PRO A 507 -3.29 -6.14 55.42
CA PRO A 507 -4.41 -6.27 56.35
C PRO A 507 -4.41 -5.22 57.47
N PRO A 508 -5.57 -5.01 58.14
CA PRO A 508 -5.63 -4.17 59.34
C PRO A 508 -4.54 -4.52 60.34
N HIS A 509 -3.79 -3.51 60.79
CA HIS A 509 -2.77 -3.60 61.81
C HIS A 509 -2.80 -2.35 62.69
N PHE A 510 -2.39 -2.49 63.96
CA PHE A 510 -2.24 -1.32 64.84
C PHE A 510 -1.06 -0.46 64.38
N VAL A 511 -1.28 0.86 64.29
CA VAL A 511 -0.23 1.82 63.91
C VAL A 511 0.78 2.01 65.05
N TYR A 512 0.28 2.01 66.30
CA TYR A 512 1.06 2.13 67.52
C TYR A 512 0.62 1.03 68.51
N ASN A 513 1.47 0.60 69.45
CA ASN A 513 1.22 -0.49 70.42
C ASN A 513 1.01 -1.91 69.83
N SER A 514 2.06 -2.46 69.21
CA SER A 514 2.09 -3.77 68.51
C SER A 514 1.96 -5.04 69.39
N LYS A 515 1.61 -4.92 70.66
CA LYS A 515 1.51 -6.09 71.57
C LYS A 515 0.27 -6.95 71.32
N ARG A 516 -0.74 -6.42 70.63
CA ARG A 516 -1.98 -7.13 70.29
C ARG A 516 -1.90 -7.66 68.87
N ALA A 517 -2.22 -8.95 68.68
CA ALA A 517 -2.13 -9.62 67.39
C ALA A 517 -3.36 -9.38 66.49
N ASP A 518 -4.54 -9.16 67.07
CA ASP A 518 -5.78 -8.94 66.34
C ASP A 518 -6.10 -7.44 66.28
N ALA A 519 -5.98 -6.85 65.09
CA ALA A 519 -6.35 -5.46 64.81
C ALA A 519 -7.69 -5.36 64.06
N GLY A 520 -8.52 -6.40 64.13
CA GLY A 520 -9.78 -6.48 63.40
C GLY A 520 -9.58 -6.89 61.93
N ARG A 521 -10.65 -6.78 61.14
CA ARG A 521 -10.66 -7.24 59.74
C ARG A 521 -11.63 -6.45 58.87
N VAL A 522 -11.27 -6.26 57.61
CA VAL A 522 -12.19 -5.76 56.58
C VAL A 522 -12.86 -6.94 55.91
N ILE A 523 -14.16 -6.87 55.74
CA ILE A 523 -15.00 -7.94 55.18
C ILE A 523 -15.96 -7.38 54.12
N THR A 524 -16.46 -8.28 53.28
CA THR A 524 -17.60 -8.02 52.40
C THR A 524 -18.85 -8.68 52.96
N THR A 525 -20.01 -8.03 52.83
CA THR A 525 -21.26 -8.48 53.48
C THR A 525 -22.22 -9.21 52.56
N HIS A 526 -21.83 -9.49 51.30
CA HIS A 526 -22.70 -10.07 50.25
C HIS A 526 -23.38 -11.38 50.65
N ASN A 527 -22.77 -12.17 51.54
CA ASN A 527 -23.24 -13.50 51.96
C ASN A 527 -23.45 -13.64 53.47
N ILE A 528 -23.52 -12.52 54.22
CA ILE A 528 -23.60 -12.56 55.68
C ILE A 528 -24.98 -12.05 56.13
N THR A 529 -25.79 -12.94 56.70
CA THR A 529 -27.15 -12.63 57.19
C THR A 529 -27.20 -12.06 58.60
N MET A 530 -26.19 -12.39 59.44
CA MET A 530 -25.99 -11.79 60.76
C MET A 530 -24.50 -11.54 60.98
N LEU A 531 -24.16 -10.27 61.17
CA LEU A 531 -22.81 -9.85 61.48
C LEU A 531 -22.63 -9.84 63.00
N ARG A 532 -21.78 -10.74 63.50
CA ARG A 532 -21.29 -10.73 64.88
C ARG A 532 -19.79 -10.51 64.87
N LYS A 533 -19.26 -10.03 65.99
CA LYS A 533 -17.83 -9.90 66.26
C LYS A 533 -17.21 -11.31 66.38
N ASP A 534 -17.02 -11.98 65.25
CA ASP A 534 -16.58 -13.38 65.17
C ASP A 534 -15.30 -13.50 64.34
N LEU A 535 -14.30 -14.18 64.93
CA LEU A 535 -13.01 -14.50 64.32
C LEU A 535 -13.14 -15.46 63.12
N SER A 536 -14.29 -16.13 62.95
CA SER A 536 -14.58 -17.01 61.80
C SER A 536 -14.89 -16.25 60.50
N LEU A 537 -15.15 -14.94 60.57
CA LEU A 537 -15.50 -14.15 59.38
C LEU A 537 -14.30 -14.01 58.42
N PRO A 538 -14.45 -14.36 57.12
CA PRO A 538 -13.35 -14.32 56.18
C PRO A 538 -12.96 -12.88 55.88
N MET A 539 -11.67 -12.56 56.04
CA MET A 539 -11.13 -11.27 55.64
C MET A 539 -11.18 -11.14 54.12
N THR A 540 -11.72 -10.02 53.63
CA THR A 540 -11.75 -9.77 52.19
C THR A 540 -10.36 -9.40 51.68
N LYS A 541 -9.99 -9.91 50.50
CA LYS A 541 -8.76 -9.49 49.80
C LYS A 541 -9.01 -8.33 48.85
N SER A 542 -10.22 -8.26 48.31
CA SER A 542 -10.60 -7.23 47.35
C SER A 542 -12.10 -6.94 47.37
N PHE A 543 -12.47 -5.77 46.89
CA PHE A 543 -13.85 -5.30 46.73
C PHE A 543 -13.89 -4.21 45.66
N THR A 544 -15.07 -3.87 45.15
CA THR A 544 -15.24 -2.85 44.09
C THR A 544 -15.76 -1.52 44.64
N GLN A 545 -15.63 -0.43 43.86
CA GLN A 545 -16.31 0.83 44.20
C GLN A 545 -17.83 0.63 44.28
N LYS A 546 -18.40 -0.22 43.44
CA LYS A 546 -19.82 -0.61 43.54
C LYS A 546 -20.17 -1.22 44.90
N ASP A 547 -19.29 -2.02 45.50
CA ASP A 547 -19.54 -2.62 46.82
C ASP A 547 -19.56 -1.57 47.92
N ILE A 548 -18.67 -0.57 47.87
CA ILE A 548 -18.69 0.59 48.78
C ILE A 548 -19.96 1.42 48.59
N ASN A 549 -20.34 1.69 47.33
CA ASN A 549 -21.55 2.45 47.00
C ASN A 549 -22.82 1.78 47.53
N GLN A 550 -22.79 0.44 47.66
CA GLN A 550 -23.89 -0.36 48.18
C GLN A 550 -23.77 -0.67 49.68
N LEU A 551 -22.80 -0.07 50.40
CA LEU A 551 -22.51 -0.33 51.81
C LEU A 551 -22.27 -1.81 52.12
N LYS A 552 -21.57 -2.51 51.22
CA LYS A 552 -21.26 -3.95 51.34
C LYS A 552 -19.86 -4.26 51.84
N VAL A 553 -19.12 -3.24 52.27
CA VAL A 553 -17.78 -3.39 52.84
C VAL A 553 -17.83 -2.84 54.25
N ALA A 554 -17.31 -3.61 55.21
CA ALA A 554 -17.30 -3.22 56.60
C ALA A 554 -15.99 -3.60 57.28
N TYR A 555 -15.62 -2.83 58.28
CA TYR A 555 -14.58 -3.19 59.23
C TYR A 555 -15.21 -3.74 60.52
N VAL A 556 -14.68 -4.87 60.97
CA VAL A 556 -15.04 -5.51 62.24
C VAL A 556 -13.88 -5.29 63.21
N PRO A 557 -14.11 -4.63 64.37
CA PRO A 557 -13.09 -4.43 65.40
C PRO A 557 -12.47 -5.73 65.95
N PRO A 558 -11.31 -5.66 66.63
CA PRO A 558 -10.65 -6.80 67.28
C PRO A 558 -11.59 -7.56 68.19
N ALA A 559 -11.58 -8.90 68.20
CA ALA A 559 -12.54 -9.72 68.96
C ALA A 559 -12.53 -9.44 70.47
N ASN A 560 -11.34 -9.27 71.03
CA ASN A 560 -11.14 -8.92 72.44
C ASN A 560 -11.29 -7.41 72.66
N ASP A 561 -11.56 -7.03 73.91
CA ASP A 561 -11.68 -5.64 74.32
C ASP A 561 -10.38 -4.84 74.09
N ILE A 562 -10.49 -3.59 73.67
CA ILE A 562 -9.35 -2.72 73.40
C ILE A 562 -8.84 -1.97 74.64
N GLY A 563 -9.46 -2.18 75.79
CA GLY A 563 -9.14 -1.57 77.07
C GLY A 563 -9.51 -0.09 77.12
N THR A 564 -8.88 0.67 78.01
CA THR A 564 -9.32 2.04 78.35
C THR A 564 -8.94 3.12 77.32
N GLU A 565 -8.10 2.83 76.33
CA GLU A 565 -7.55 3.84 75.39
C GLU A 565 -7.94 3.55 73.93
N PRO A 566 -8.25 4.59 73.13
CA PRO A 566 -8.49 4.42 71.69
C PRO A 566 -7.30 3.80 70.95
N CYS A 567 -7.60 3.01 69.94
CA CYS A 567 -6.59 2.35 69.11
C CYS A 567 -6.69 2.80 67.66
N LEU A 568 -5.55 3.14 67.04
CA LEU A 568 -5.48 3.46 65.62
C LEU A 568 -5.09 2.21 64.82
N VAL A 569 -5.98 1.80 63.92
CA VAL A 569 -5.82 0.67 63.01
C VAL A 569 -5.69 1.20 61.58
N ARG A 570 -4.79 0.60 60.80
CA ARG A 570 -4.59 0.93 59.39
C ARG A 570 -4.63 -0.30 58.52
N PHE A 571 -5.25 -0.20 57.34
CA PHE A 571 -4.99 -1.13 56.25
C PHE A 571 -4.44 -0.38 55.03
N ILE A 572 -3.62 -1.07 54.24
CA ILE A 572 -3.02 -0.53 53.02
C ILE A 572 -3.69 -1.22 51.83
N TYR A 573 -4.02 -0.44 50.80
CA TYR A 573 -4.66 -0.95 49.61
C TYR A 573 -4.05 -0.37 48.32
N MET A 574 -4.35 -1.04 47.23
CA MET A 574 -4.22 -0.52 45.87
C MET A 574 -5.59 -0.46 45.20
N ILE A 575 -5.75 0.44 44.25
CA ILE A 575 -6.95 0.58 43.42
C ILE A 575 -6.54 0.46 41.96
N GLU A 576 -7.26 -0.36 41.19
CA GLU A 576 -6.99 -0.65 39.78
C GLU A 576 -8.28 -0.55 38.97
N ASP A 577 -8.19 0.02 37.76
CA ASP A 577 -9.29 0.06 36.80
C ASP A 577 -9.31 -1.20 35.89
N PHE A 578 -10.28 -1.28 34.97
CA PHE A 578 -10.37 -2.43 34.06
C PHE A 578 -9.21 -2.52 33.05
N SER A 579 -8.56 -1.38 32.77
CA SER A 579 -7.46 -1.26 31.80
C SER A 579 -6.07 -1.48 32.44
N GLY A 580 -6.02 -1.73 33.75
CA GLY A 580 -4.80 -2.00 34.51
C GLY A 580 -4.09 -0.75 35.04
N ASN A 581 -4.68 0.44 34.91
CA ASN A 581 -4.15 1.64 35.54
C ASN A 581 -4.39 1.55 37.05
N ARG A 582 -3.32 1.72 37.85
CA ARG A 582 -3.39 1.49 39.29
C ARG A 582 -2.66 2.53 40.12
N ILE A 583 -3.16 2.75 41.33
CA ILE A 583 -2.51 3.50 42.39
C ILE A 583 -2.30 2.56 43.57
N SER A 584 -1.07 2.52 44.11
CA SER A 584 -0.68 1.62 45.20
C SER A 584 -0.27 2.37 46.46
N GLY A 585 -0.25 1.67 47.59
CA GLY A 585 0.23 2.21 48.86
C GLY A 585 -0.72 3.20 49.54
N GLN A 586 -1.99 3.22 49.13
CA GLN A 586 -3.01 4.06 49.74
C GLN A 586 -3.35 3.53 51.13
N GLN A 587 -3.60 4.43 52.07
CA GLN A 587 -3.83 4.11 53.49
C GLN A 587 -5.28 4.42 53.84
N PHE A 588 -5.87 3.59 54.69
CA PHE A 588 -7.16 3.86 55.31
C PHE A 588 -7.04 3.68 56.82
N ASP A 589 -7.37 4.73 57.55
CA ASP A 589 -7.21 4.79 59.01
C ASP A 589 -8.55 4.62 59.72
N ILE A 590 -8.52 3.84 60.80
CA ILE A 590 -9.68 3.47 61.60
C ILE A 590 -9.34 3.73 63.05
N GLU A 591 -10.03 4.68 63.66
CA GLU A 591 -9.90 4.92 65.10
C GLU A 591 -10.99 4.14 65.84
N VAL A 592 -10.57 3.13 66.59
CA VAL A 592 -11.46 2.31 67.41
C VAL A 592 -11.53 2.91 68.82
N GLN A 593 -12.72 3.29 69.23
CA GLN A 593 -13.03 3.91 70.52
C GLN A 593 -13.40 2.84 71.55
N PRO A 594 -12.88 2.95 72.78
CA PRO A 594 -13.18 2.01 73.84
C PRO A 594 -14.61 2.21 74.34
N VAL A 595 -15.22 1.14 74.83
CA VAL A 595 -16.55 1.14 75.43
C VAL A 595 -16.47 0.32 76.71
N ASP A 596 -16.80 0.91 77.86
CA ASP A 596 -16.99 0.18 79.12
C ASP A 596 -18.16 -0.82 78.97
N ASN A 597 -17.82 -2.08 78.69
CA ASN A 597 -18.75 -3.15 78.32
C ASN A 597 -18.43 -4.50 78.99
N GLN A 598 -17.30 -4.60 79.68
CA GLN A 598 -16.91 -5.76 80.48
C GLN A 598 -17.36 -5.59 81.93
N SER A 599 -17.36 -6.71 82.67
CA SER A 599 -17.69 -6.69 84.10
C SER A 599 -16.41 -6.83 84.92
N PRO A 600 -16.25 -6.13 86.05
CA PRO A 600 -15.05 -6.23 86.87
C PRO A 600 -14.83 -7.66 87.39
N GLU A 601 -13.58 -8.13 87.33
CA GLU A 601 -13.17 -9.42 87.88
C GLU A 601 -12.69 -9.27 89.32
N PHE A 602 -13.32 -10.01 90.25
CA PHE A 602 -12.96 -10.02 91.67
C PHE A 602 -11.94 -11.11 91.99
N ILE A 603 -10.91 -10.75 92.74
CA ILE A 603 -9.97 -11.67 93.36
C ILE A 603 -10.17 -11.61 94.87
N THR A 604 -10.42 -12.76 95.50
CA THR A 604 -10.61 -12.88 96.95
C THR A 604 -9.71 -13.96 97.54
N ASN A 605 -9.21 -13.70 98.75
CA ASN A 605 -8.42 -14.62 99.57
C ASN A 605 -9.00 -14.72 100.98
N LYS A 606 -8.59 -15.75 101.74
CA LYS A 606 -9.06 -15.97 103.11
C LYS A 606 -8.63 -14.84 104.05
N LEU A 607 -9.55 -14.38 104.88
CA LEU A 607 -9.29 -13.50 106.02
C LEU A 607 -9.30 -14.33 107.31
N LEU A 608 -8.21 -14.30 108.09
CA LEU A 608 -8.10 -14.99 109.37
C LEU A 608 -7.96 -13.95 110.48
N VAL A 609 -8.86 -13.97 111.46
CA VAL A 609 -8.85 -13.06 112.61
C VAL A 609 -9.02 -13.90 113.88
N GLU A 610 -8.23 -13.59 114.92
CA GLU A 610 -8.43 -14.15 116.25
C GLU A 610 -9.71 -13.56 116.89
N GLU A 611 -10.33 -14.33 117.78
CA GLU A 611 -11.53 -13.89 118.50
C GLU A 611 -11.26 -12.60 119.30
N GLY A 612 -12.07 -11.56 119.08
CA GLY A 612 -11.89 -10.23 119.68
C GLY A 612 -10.80 -9.37 119.03
N GLY A 613 -10.07 -9.89 118.04
CA GLY A 613 -9.04 -9.17 117.30
C GLY A 613 -9.59 -8.19 116.26
N THR A 614 -8.69 -7.39 115.69
CA THR A 614 -8.97 -6.47 114.57
C THR A 614 -7.90 -6.69 113.50
N ILE A 615 -8.30 -6.87 112.25
CA ILE A 615 -7.37 -7.12 111.14
C ILE A 615 -7.69 -6.21 109.95
N GLY A 616 -6.67 -5.55 109.39
CA GLY A 616 -6.85 -4.74 108.19
C GLY A 616 -7.12 -5.61 106.96
N ILE A 617 -8.11 -5.22 106.15
CA ILE A 617 -8.36 -5.80 104.83
C ILE A 617 -7.54 -5.00 103.81
N THR A 618 -6.69 -5.70 103.06
CA THR A 618 -5.80 -5.11 102.07
C THR A 618 -6.04 -5.71 100.69
N THR A 619 -5.31 -5.21 99.67
CA THR A 619 -5.35 -5.77 98.31
C THR A 619 -4.90 -7.23 98.22
N SER A 620 -4.29 -7.78 99.28
CA SER A 620 -3.97 -9.21 99.35
C SER A 620 -5.18 -10.08 99.69
N GLN A 621 -6.21 -9.53 100.35
CA GLN A 621 -7.45 -10.24 100.67
C GLN A 621 -8.54 -10.03 99.63
N ILE A 622 -8.69 -8.80 99.13
CA ILE A 622 -9.70 -8.47 98.11
C ILE A 622 -9.07 -7.52 97.10
N SER A 623 -9.19 -7.81 95.82
CA SER A 623 -8.82 -6.92 94.71
C SER A 623 -9.84 -7.06 93.58
N ALA A 624 -9.94 -6.06 92.73
CA ALA A 624 -10.71 -6.11 91.50
C ALA A 624 -9.85 -5.57 90.36
N MET A 625 -10.05 -6.12 89.16
CA MET A 625 -9.48 -5.58 87.93
C MET A 625 -10.57 -5.54 86.86
N ASP A 626 -10.46 -4.58 85.96
CA ASP A 626 -11.30 -4.50 84.78
C ASP A 626 -10.41 -4.10 83.60
N ILE A 627 -10.71 -4.63 82.42
CA ILE A 627 -9.89 -4.43 81.23
C ILE A 627 -10.18 -3.07 80.58
N ASP A 628 -11.42 -2.59 80.66
CA ASP A 628 -11.91 -1.35 80.02
C ASP A 628 -12.19 -0.21 80.99
N THR A 629 -12.05 -0.45 82.29
CA THR A 629 -12.24 0.55 83.36
C THR A 629 -10.95 0.79 84.14
N LEU A 630 -10.59 2.05 84.38
CA LEU A 630 -9.36 2.37 85.11
C LEU A 630 -9.44 1.94 86.59
N PRO A 631 -8.34 1.44 87.19
CA PRO A 631 -8.35 1.00 88.60
C PRO A 631 -8.77 2.07 89.62
N SER A 632 -8.65 3.36 89.29
CA SER A 632 -9.09 4.49 90.12
C SER A 632 -10.60 4.72 90.12
N GLU A 633 -11.29 4.18 89.12
CA GLU A 633 -12.73 4.32 88.90
C GLU A 633 -13.50 3.13 89.49
N LEU A 634 -12.83 1.99 89.67
CA LEU A 634 -13.39 0.84 90.38
C LEU A 634 -13.73 1.18 91.84
N SER A 635 -14.94 0.79 92.25
CA SER A 635 -15.40 0.89 93.64
C SER A 635 -16.00 -0.44 94.11
N PHE A 636 -15.69 -0.80 95.35
CA PHE A 636 -16.29 -1.91 96.06
C PHE A 636 -17.52 -1.43 96.80
N VAL A 637 -18.59 -2.20 96.75
CA VAL A 637 -19.85 -1.93 97.46
C VAL A 637 -20.04 -2.97 98.56
N CYS A 638 -20.30 -2.53 99.78
CA CYS A 638 -20.61 -3.42 100.89
C CYS A 638 -22.04 -4.00 100.75
N GLY A 639 -22.18 -5.10 100.02
CA GLY A 639 -23.49 -5.74 99.80
C GLY A 639 -24.11 -6.37 101.06
N GLN A 640 -23.27 -6.88 101.97
CA GLN A 640 -23.71 -7.49 103.23
C GLN A 640 -22.67 -7.27 104.34
N LEU A 641 -23.14 -6.92 105.54
CA LEU A 641 -22.30 -6.77 106.74
C LEU A 641 -21.94 -8.14 107.34
N PRO A 642 -20.78 -8.27 108.01
CA PRO A 642 -20.38 -9.51 108.66
C PRO A 642 -21.39 -9.92 109.74
N GLN A 643 -21.66 -11.22 109.85
CA GLN A 643 -22.56 -11.77 110.88
C GLN A 643 -22.01 -11.63 112.30
N TYR A 644 -20.67 -11.67 112.42
CA TYR A 644 -19.94 -11.51 113.68
C TYR A 644 -18.82 -10.48 113.47
N GLY A 645 -18.78 -9.45 114.33
CA GLY A 645 -17.85 -8.32 114.20
C GLY A 645 -18.44 -7.10 113.48
N MET A 646 -17.60 -6.12 113.16
CA MET A 646 -17.96 -4.92 112.42
C MET A 646 -16.88 -4.60 111.39
N LEU A 647 -17.28 -4.11 110.22
CA LEU A 647 -16.35 -3.65 109.19
C LEU A 647 -16.22 -2.14 109.29
N GLN A 648 -15.00 -1.62 109.36
CA GLN A 648 -14.72 -0.20 109.51
C GLN A 648 -13.89 0.36 108.36
N LYS A 649 -14.19 1.60 107.95
CA LYS A 649 -13.32 2.43 107.12
C LYS A 649 -12.82 3.59 107.95
N ASN A 650 -11.50 3.70 108.15
CA ASN A 650 -10.85 4.72 108.97
C ASN A 650 -11.46 4.86 110.38
N GLY A 651 -11.91 3.74 110.96
CA GLY A 651 -12.54 3.70 112.29
C GLY A 651 -14.04 4.00 112.32
N ILE A 652 -14.67 4.26 111.18
CA ILE A 652 -16.12 4.46 111.05
C ILE A 652 -16.76 3.17 110.55
N ASN A 653 -17.80 2.68 111.23
CA ASN A 653 -18.52 1.47 110.82
C ASN A 653 -19.16 1.67 109.44
N LEU A 654 -18.82 0.77 108.51
CA LEU A 654 -19.47 0.71 107.20
C LEU A 654 -20.90 0.18 107.35
N LYS A 655 -21.80 0.71 106.53
CA LYS A 655 -23.18 0.26 106.35
C LYS A 655 -23.31 -0.54 105.06
N LYS A 656 -24.44 -1.23 104.94
CA LYS A 656 -24.84 -1.82 103.65
C LYS A 656 -24.92 -0.71 102.59
N GLU A 657 -24.43 -0.99 101.39
CA GLU A 657 -24.29 -0.07 100.26
C GLU A 657 -23.20 1.00 100.42
N ASP A 658 -22.42 1.02 101.50
CA ASP A 658 -21.27 1.92 101.56
C ASP A 658 -20.16 1.49 100.59
N HIS A 659 -19.47 2.48 100.03
CA HIS A 659 -18.44 2.28 99.01
C HIS A 659 -17.03 2.49 99.56
N PHE A 660 -16.09 1.68 99.09
CA PHE A 660 -14.66 1.93 99.24
C PHE A 660 -13.91 1.61 97.96
N LYS A 661 -12.75 2.22 97.75
CA LYS A 661 -11.93 2.08 96.54
C LYS A 661 -10.74 1.15 96.79
N LEU A 662 -10.10 0.74 95.71
CA LEU A 662 -8.83 -0.01 95.79
C LEU A 662 -7.74 0.76 96.56
N ALA A 663 -7.77 2.10 96.50
CA ALA A 663 -6.88 2.96 97.29
C ALA A 663 -7.08 2.80 98.80
N ASP A 664 -8.34 2.68 99.28
CA ASP A 664 -8.65 2.50 100.70
C ASP A 664 -8.05 1.18 101.24
N LEU A 665 -8.01 0.13 100.41
CA LEU A 665 -7.37 -1.15 100.74
C LEU A 665 -5.84 -1.06 100.74
N LYS A 666 -5.24 -0.28 99.83
CA LYS A 666 -3.79 -0.04 99.79
C LYS A 666 -3.32 0.76 101.00
N GLU A 667 -4.13 1.72 101.44
CA GLU A 667 -3.87 2.56 102.61
C GLU A 667 -4.21 1.87 103.94
N LYS A 668 -4.71 0.63 103.90
CA LYS A 668 -5.17 -0.14 105.08
C LYS A 668 -6.27 0.59 105.87
N ALA A 669 -7.09 1.37 105.17
CA ALA A 669 -8.22 2.10 105.74
C ALA A 669 -9.37 1.17 106.14
N ILE A 670 -9.46 -0.03 105.55
CA ILE A 670 -10.50 -1.00 105.82
C ILE A 670 -10.01 -2.04 106.84
N ARG A 671 -10.78 -2.30 107.90
CA ARG A 671 -10.44 -3.26 108.96
C ARG A 671 -11.65 -3.83 109.69
#